data_AF-A0A940BUB1-F1
#
_entry.id   AF-A0A940BUB1-F1
#
_cell.length_a   1.000
_cell.length_b   1.000
_cell.length_c   1.000
_cell.angle_alpha   90.00
_cell.angle_beta   90.00
_cell.angle_gamma   90.00
#
_symmetry.space_group_name_H-M   'P 1'
#
loop_
_entity.id
_entity.type
_entity.pdbx_description
1 polymer ?
#
loop_
_entity_poly.entity_id
_entity_poly.type
_entity_poly.pdbx_seq_one_letter_code
_entity_poly.pdbx_strand_id
1 'polypeptide(L)'
;MKKRIVSALLVIAVALVSLGASALYASASSGAVIVAYGDSIAAAGKWQTEFTRLSGESVINSGVGGDTSADGLARFASAVAANKPDTVFIAFGTNDASKDMDRYVPIENYKENLREMVRRVRGLGARAVIVTPPPVVDAQYLTRHDAAPFEEYGGPNGLVSLYAQAARDVAAEFGADVADVNAAFSEHNFASFIADGVHPNDSGYALYGQTAYQAYTGTVAGDLNYDGVLDKEDVKLIRRAILGKYELSDTQRKSADMNGDSAVDYEDYELMKSGTGWEDMAPSSAFDGFTVTADLTAGSQDEEVMAANTAELQRCVDAAHDAGGGTVVIPKGTFYFSTQGVNARGWENFVCFPRDNVTVEGQGIYTVLMPVGQTPGGLDMFYFNEYADSGFKNPLYLVNADFKNFVIDGGLAHSDRYTSAGKGFMINLYKDCDYDNVIVMNTDGTGFGMDCPINCTIRNCEAFGCGKAATTSSAGASGIGMGTGYSEEENMIIENCYCEGNMKFGIFFEHQGRFNASYYTAQKLGRMIIVNCSARNNYIDFGCELGVDVVYRCCDVYADSTAHTKLAFNHHTIRCRFEYMDVKARFDDVADSSAYYYKPVYWAVNKGITTGVGSNTFGINANCTVGQAVTFLYRLAGLPGTLKLVNHAESIYYEDSLQWAKANGIVDNNVDPGAVCTRAAFIKMMWRYSGSPVVEGQYDSATNWALNVGIMNTVIDSDILRRDAVTILYRYFSPFDKYNSNDAIGLLRHVLFPNDYPLMFRSGDFDKNGVTDSRDAVYLLRHVLYPEDYPID
;
A
#
# COMPACT_ATOMS: atom_id res chain seq x y z
N MET A 1 46.31 -25.63 -54.46
CA MET A 1 46.48 -24.25 -53.93
C MET A 1 45.16 -23.54 -53.55
N LYS A 2 44.03 -24.25 -53.33
CA LYS A 2 42.76 -23.64 -52.83
C LYS A 2 42.17 -24.29 -51.56
N LYS A 3 42.82 -25.30 -50.97
CA LYS A 3 42.38 -25.96 -49.71
C LYS A 3 43.29 -25.71 -48.50
N ARG A 4 44.37 -24.92 -48.63
CA ARG A 4 45.26 -24.53 -47.52
C ARG A 4 45.11 -23.08 -47.05
N ILE A 5 44.24 -22.29 -47.69
CA ILE A 5 44.01 -20.87 -47.34
C ILE A 5 42.78 -20.72 -46.41
N VAL A 6 41.80 -21.63 -46.49
CA VAL A 6 40.56 -21.54 -45.68
C VAL A 6 40.77 -22.00 -44.22
N SER A 7 41.68 -22.93 -43.97
CA SER A 7 41.96 -23.39 -42.59
C SER A 7 42.85 -22.43 -41.77
N ALA A 8 43.59 -21.53 -42.42
CA ALA A 8 44.42 -20.53 -41.73
C ALA A 8 43.61 -19.27 -41.30
N LEU A 9 42.52 -18.97 -42.00
CA LEU A 9 41.66 -17.82 -41.66
C LEU A 9 40.68 -18.11 -40.51
N LEU A 10 40.32 -19.39 -40.27
CA LEU A 10 39.40 -19.76 -39.18
C LEU A 10 40.10 -19.87 -37.81
N VAL A 11 41.42 -20.12 -37.77
CA VAL A 11 42.20 -20.15 -36.52
C VAL A 11 42.56 -18.74 -36.04
N ILE A 12 42.73 -17.77 -36.96
CA ILE A 12 43.03 -16.37 -36.61
C ILE A 12 41.78 -15.63 -36.10
N ALA A 13 40.57 -15.98 -36.58
CA ALA A 13 39.33 -15.37 -36.08
C ALA A 13 38.96 -15.82 -34.65
N VAL A 14 39.33 -17.04 -34.24
CA VAL A 14 39.05 -17.55 -32.88
C VAL A 14 40.12 -17.12 -31.87
N ALA A 15 41.34 -16.82 -32.30
CA ALA A 15 42.39 -16.25 -31.45
C ALA A 15 42.25 -14.71 -31.24
N LEU A 16 41.58 -13.98 -32.14
CA LEU A 16 41.33 -12.54 -31.97
C LEU A 16 40.10 -12.21 -31.10
N VAL A 17 39.19 -13.17 -30.89
CA VAL A 17 38.07 -13.01 -29.93
C VAL A 17 38.49 -13.38 -28.49
N SER A 18 39.61 -14.10 -28.31
CA SER A 18 40.10 -14.54 -27.00
C SER A 18 41.30 -13.75 -26.45
N LEU A 19 41.87 -12.81 -27.22
CA LEU A 19 42.90 -11.86 -26.77
C LEU A 19 42.42 -10.41 -26.65
N GLY A 20 41.16 -10.12 -27.04
CA GLY A 20 40.51 -8.82 -26.82
C GLY A 20 39.77 -8.68 -25.49
N ALA A 21 39.63 -9.77 -24.71
CA ALA A 21 38.85 -9.79 -23.46
C ALA A 21 39.69 -9.75 -22.18
N SER A 22 41.03 -9.68 -22.27
CA SER A 22 41.91 -9.76 -21.10
C SER A 22 42.91 -8.60 -20.97
N ALA A 23 42.76 -7.54 -21.78
CA ALA A 23 43.59 -6.32 -21.71
C ALA A 23 42.77 -5.02 -21.54
N LEU A 24 41.47 -5.14 -21.23
CA LEU A 24 40.60 -4.04 -20.80
C LEU A 24 40.04 -4.33 -19.39
N TYR A 25 40.88 -4.90 -18.53
CA TYR A 25 40.66 -4.94 -17.08
C TYR A 25 41.87 -4.30 -16.39
N ALA A 26 42.05 -3.02 -16.69
CA ALA A 26 42.77 -2.05 -15.88
C ALA A 26 42.44 -0.64 -16.42
N SER A 27 41.16 -0.33 -16.59
CA SER A 27 40.73 1.07 -16.55
C SER A 27 40.32 1.34 -15.12
N ALA A 28 41.07 2.20 -14.45
CA ALA A 28 40.70 2.75 -13.16
C ALA A 28 39.25 3.26 -13.21
N SER A 29 38.50 2.99 -12.14
CA SER A 29 37.26 3.69 -11.84
C SER A 29 37.53 5.20 -11.83
N SER A 30 37.11 5.93 -12.86
CA SER A 30 36.94 7.38 -12.74
C SER A 30 35.48 7.63 -12.38
N GLY A 31 35.17 7.62 -11.07
CA GLY A 31 33.90 8.18 -10.58
C GLY A 31 33.78 9.64 -10.99
N ALA A 32 32.56 10.19 -10.92
CA ALA A 32 32.33 11.59 -11.28
C ALA A 32 33.17 12.51 -10.37
N VAL A 33 33.79 13.55 -10.95
CA VAL A 33 34.55 14.52 -10.15
C VAL A 33 33.58 15.52 -9.54
N ILE A 34 33.27 15.33 -8.26
CA ILE A 34 32.34 16.18 -7.52
C ILE A 34 33.13 17.17 -6.64
N VAL A 35 32.79 18.46 -6.70
CA VAL A 35 33.41 19.51 -5.89
C VAL A 35 32.38 20.14 -4.95
N ALA A 36 32.67 20.12 -3.64
CA ALA A 36 31.95 20.89 -2.63
C ALA A 36 32.60 22.26 -2.45
N TYR A 37 32.03 23.28 -3.07
CA TYR A 37 32.58 24.63 -3.14
C TYR A 37 31.75 25.58 -2.27
N GLY A 38 32.31 26.01 -1.14
CA GLY A 38 31.53 26.77 -0.17
C GLY A 38 32.34 27.40 0.96
N ASP A 39 31.63 27.73 2.03
CA ASP A 39 32.14 28.41 3.22
C ASP A 39 32.60 27.44 4.35
N SER A 40 32.51 27.85 5.62
CA SER A 40 32.89 27.04 6.79
C SER A 40 32.07 25.77 6.94
N ILE A 41 30.79 25.77 6.56
CA ILE A 41 29.92 24.60 6.69
C ILE A 41 30.33 23.54 5.67
N ALA A 42 30.72 23.96 4.45
CA ALA A 42 31.35 23.08 3.49
C ALA A 42 32.76 22.65 3.95
N ALA A 43 33.57 23.55 4.51
CA ALA A 43 34.94 23.24 4.93
C ALA A 43 35.00 22.12 5.99
N ALA A 44 33.95 21.98 6.82
CA ALA A 44 33.87 20.95 7.86
C ALA A 44 33.98 19.51 7.34
N GLY A 45 33.64 19.25 6.07
CA GLY A 45 33.78 17.93 5.45
C GLY A 45 32.75 16.87 5.90
N LYS A 46 31.85 17.20 6.84
CA LYS A 46 30.95 16.23 7.47
C LYS A 46 29.78 15.82 6.58
N TRP A 47 29.10 16.76 5.91
CA TRP A 47 28.01 16.40 4.98
C TRP A 47 28.54 15.68 3.74
N GLN A 48 29.78 15.94 3.34
CA GLN A 48 30.44 15.26 2.24
C GLN A 48 30.69 13.78 2.57
N THR A 49 31.01 13.47 3.83
CA THR A 49 31.13 12.08 4.30
C THR A 49 29.81 11.35 4.12
N GLU A 50 28.69 11.96 4.55
CA GLU A 50 27.37 11.35 4.40
C GLU A 50 26.94 11.23 2.93
N PHE A 51 27.18 12.28 2.13
CA PHE A 51 26.95 12.23 0.69
C PHE A 51 27.75 11.10 0.02
N THR A 52 29.02 10.93 0.41
CA THR A 52 29.90 9.85 -0.10
C THR A 52 29.38 8.48 0.32
N ARG A 53 28.85 8.34 1.54
CA ARG A 53 28.23 7.10 2.03
C ARG A 53 27.04 6.69 1.16
N LEU A 54 26.12 7.63 0.91
CA LEU A 54 24.90 7.41 0.12
C LEU A 54 25.19 7.17 -1.36
N SER A 55 26.00 8.03 -1.99
CA SER A 55 26.26 7.99 -3.43
C SER A 55 27.34 7.00 -3.85
N GLY A 56 28.30 6.69 -2.96
CA GLY A 56 29.55 6.02 -3.31
C GLY A 56 30.55 6.91 -4.07
N GLU A 57 30.23 8.18 -4.33
CA GLU A 57 31.07 9.12 -5.07
C GLU A 57 31.90 9.97 -4.11
N SER A 58 33.20 10.10 -4.40
CA SER A 58 34.10 10.92 -3.57
C SER A 58 33.95 12.41 -3.88
N VAL A 59 33.91 13.23 -2.83
CA VAL A 59 33.76 14.70 -2.96
C VAL A 59 35.07 15.42 -2.67
N ILE A 60 35.53 16.26 -3.60
CA ILE A 60 36.63 17.19 -3.39
C ILE A 60 36.11 18.37 -2.55
N ASN A 61 36.54 18.44 -1.29
CA ASN A 61 36.20 19.56 -0.42
C ASN A 61 37.01 20.80 -0.79
N SER A 62 36.31 21.81 -1.31
CA SER A 62 36.83 23.15 -1.62
C SER A 62 36.13 24.22 -0.77
N GLY A 63 35.69 23.85 0.43
CA GLY A 63 35.17 24.76 1.44
C GLY A 63 36.30 25.54 2.13
N VAL A 64 36.06 26.82 2.43
CA VAL A 64 37.01 27.65 3.18
C VAL A 64 36.27 28.40 4.29
N GLY A 65 36.76 28.26 5.51
CA GLY A 65 36.14 28.88 6.68
C GLY A 65 36.15 30.40 6.62
N GLY A 66 34.96 31.00 6.75
CA GLY A 66 34.79 32.46 6.77
C GLY A 66 34.65 33.12 5.40
N ASP A 67 34.72 32.35 4.31
CA ASP A 67 34.50 32.88 2.97
C ASP A 67 33.05 33.31 2.76
N THR A 68 32.89 34.41 2.03
CA THR A 68 31.62 34.86 1.45
C THR A 68 31.50 34.39 0.00
N SER A 69 30.34 34.58 -0.63
CA SER A 69 30.20 34.37 -2.08
C SER A 69 31.15 35.22 -2.91
N ALA A 70 31.54 36.42 -2.45
CA ALA A 70 32.50 37.28 -3.14
C ALA A 70 33.92 36.67 -3.12
N ASP A 71 34.34 36.15 -1.96
CA ASP A 71 35.64 35.48 -1.79
C ASP A 71 35.69 34.19 -2.61
N GLY A 72 34.60 33.43 -2.58
CA GLY A 72 34.40 32.28 -3.44
C GLY A 72 34.71 32.64 -4.89
N LEU A 73 34.05 33.68 -5.42
CA LEU A 73 34.16 34.05 -6.82
C LEU A 73 35.59 34.42 -7.23
N ALA A 74 36.35 35.07 -6.33
CA ALA A 74 37.76 35.39 -6.53
C ALA A 74 38.64 34.15 -6.68
N ARG A 75 38.32 33.05 -5.99
CA ARG A 75 39.09 31.79 -6.02
C ARG A 75 38.51 30.70 -6.93
N PHE A 76 37.48 30.99 -7.74
CA PHE A 76 36.80 30.00 -8.58
C PHE A 76 37.78 29.19 -9.45
N ALA A 77 38.79 29.85 -10.04
CA ALA A 77 39.75 29.19 -10.92
C ALA A 77 40.54 28.08 -10.22
N SER A 78 41.03 28.34 -9.01
CA SER A 78 41.81 27.38 -8.22
C SER A 78 40.94 26.38 -7.46
N ALA A 79 39.75 26.79 -7.00
CA ALA A 79 38.87 25.96 -6.16
C ALA A 79 37.99 25.01 -6.99
N VAL A 80 37.61 25.40 -8.21
CA VAL A 80 36.66 24.65 -9.04
C VAL A 80 37.30 24.27 -10.37
N ALA A 81 37.71 25.24 -11.17
CA ALA A 81 38.14 24.97 -12.55
C ALA A 81 39.37 24.06 -12.65
N ALA A 82 40.32 24.18 -11.71
CA ALA A 82 41.52 23.33 -11.65
C ALA A 82 41.20 21.84 -11.45
N ASN A 83 40.07 21.51 -10.83
CA ASN A 83 39.65 20.15 -10.53
C ASN A 83 38.95 19.46 -11.71
N LYS A 84 38.56 20.21 -12.77
CA LYS A 84 37.78 19.70 -13.92
C LYS A 84 36.53 18.90 -13.48
N PRO A 85 35.62 19.53 -12.73
CA PRO A 85 34.48 18.85 -12.13
C PRO A 85 33.45 18.41 -13.18
N ASP A 86 32.73 17.34 -12.86
CA ASP A 86 31.47 16.97 -13.50
C ASP A 86 30.27 17.61 -12.78
N THR A 87 30.35 17.76 -11.45
CA THR A 87 29.33 18.42 -10.62
C THR A 87 29.95 19.33 -9.57
N VAL A 88 29.35 20.49 -9.33
CA VAL A 88 29.78 21.46 -8.32
C VAL A 88 28.60 21.84 -7.43
N PHE A 89 28.72 21.54 -6.13
CA PHE A 89 27.85 22.07 -5.09
C PHE A 89 28.34 23.46 -4.69
N ILE A 90 27.49 24.48 -4.82
CA ILE A 90 27.79 25.87 -4.49
C ILE A 90 27.09 26.20 -3.17
N ALA A 91 27.85 26.23 -2.06
CA ALA A 91 27.35 26.33 -0.69
C ALA A 91 27.87 27.60 0.02
N PHE A 92 27.27 28.75 -0.31
CA PHE A 92 27.55 30.06 0.31
C PHE A 92 26.25 30.66 0.85
N GLY A 93 26.34 31.79 1.56
CA GLY A 93 25.17 32.52 2.06
C GLY A 93 25.16 32.72 3.58
N THR A 94 25.78 31.82 4.35
CA THR A 94 25.80 31.93 5.83
C THR A 94 26.67 33.10 6.28
N ASN A 95 27.89 33.23 5.75
CA ASN A 95 28.75 34.39 6.07
C ASN A 95 28.25 35.68 5.39
N ASP A 96 27.70 35.56 4.19
CA ASP A 96 27.13 36.69 3.44
C ASP A 96 26.01 37.40 4.20
N ALA A 97 25.22 36.64 4.97
CA ALA A 97 24.13 37.12 5.81
C ALA A 97 24.58 37.71 7.17
N SER A 98 25.88 37.70 7.50
CA SER A 98 26.40 38.21 8.79
C SER A 98 26.50 39.74 8.79
N LYS A 99 25.35 40.43 8.88
CA LYS A 99 25.19 41.88 8.68
C LYS A 99 25.90 42.75 9.72
N ASP A 100 26.22 42.21 10.88
CA ASP A 100 26.97 42.89 11.94
C ASP A 100 28.49 42.76 11.80
N MET A 101 28.97 42.07 10.75
CA MET A 101 30.38 41.77 10.52
C MET A 101 30.88 42.37 9.20
N ASP A 102 32.20 42.58 9.09
CA ASP A 102 32.88 43.05 7.86
C ASP A 102 32.74 42.10 6.65
N ARG A 103 32.14 40.92 6.86
CA ARG A 103 31.91 39.87 5.85
C ARG A 103 30.51 39.95 5.21
N TYR A 104 29.70 40.93 5.59
CA TYR A 104 28.38 41.11 5.00
C TYR A 104 28.44 41.37 3.50
N VAL A 105 27.71 40.56 2.71
CA VAL A 105 27.53 40.76 1.28
C VAL A 105 26.07 41.06 1.01
N PRO A 106 25.69 42.26 0.53
CA PRO A 106 24.30 42.58 0.23
C PRO A 106 23.62 41.54 -0.67
N ILE A 107 22.35 41.23 -0.40
CA ILE A 107 21.62 40.13 -1.04
C ILE A 107 21.65 40.17 -2.58
N GLU A 108 21.58 41.36 -3.19
CA GLU A 108 21.69 41.49 -4.65
C GLU A 108 23.08 41.18 -5.19
N ASN A 109 24.13 41.51 -4.43
CA ASN A 109 25.50 41.12 -4.78
C ASN A 109 25.70 39.61 -4.62
N TYR A 110 25.12 39.02 -3.56
CA TYR A 110 25.11 37.57 -3.37
C TYR A 110 24.43 36.86 -4.55
N LYS A 111 23.25 37.35 -4.99
CA LYS A 111 22.58 36.82 -6.19
C LYS A 111 23.49 36.90 -7.41
N GLU A 112 24.10 38.06 -7.68
CA GLU A 112 24.98 38.19 -8.84
C GLU A 112 26.23 37.30 -8.76
N ASN A 113 26.81 37.13 -7.57
CA ASN A 113 27.92 36.20 -7.35
C ASN A 113 27.49 34.76 -7.68
N LEU A 114 26.33 34.30 -7.20
CA LEU A 114 25.80 32.98 -7.54
C LEU A 114 25.54 32.82 -9.04
N ARG A 115 24.93 33.82 -9.70
CA ARG A 115 24.73 33.78 -11.16
C ARG A 115 26.04 33.58 -11.90
N GLU A 116 27.07 34.34 -11.51
CA GLU A 116 28.39 34.23 -12.13
C GLU A 116 29.04 32.87 -11.85
N MET A 117 28.94 32.33 -10.63
CA MET A 117 29.42 30.99 -10.32
C MET A 117 28.73 29.93 -11.19
N VAL A 118 27.40 29.96 -11.30
CA VAL A 118 26.64 29.02 -12.14
C VAL A 118 27.06 29.12 -13.61
N ARG A 119 27.21 30.34 -14.14
CA ARG A 119 27.72 30.57 -15.51
C ARG A 119 29.09 29.94 -15.71
N ARG A 120 30.01 30.12 -14.75
CA ARG A 120 31.37 29.57 -14.84
C ARG A 120 31.38 28.05 -14.72
N VAL A 121 30.61 27.46 -13.81
CA VAL A 121 30.47 25.99 -13.67
C VAL A 121 29.95 25.39 -14.98
N ARG A 122 28.87 25.95 -15.55
CA ARG A 122 28.33 25.50 -16.84
C ARG A 122 29.29 25.72 -18.00
N GLY A 123 30.08 26.79 -17.96
CA GLY A 123 31.15 27.06 -18.93
C GLY A 123 32.26 25.99 -18.94
N LEU A 124 32.42 25.24 -17.84
CA LEU A 124 33.30 24.07 -17.77
C LEU A 124 32.64 22.78 -18.28
N GLY A 125 31.35 22.81 -18.63
CA GLY A 125 30.55 21.63 -18.97
C GLY A 125 30.02 20.86 -17.76
N ALA A 126 30.15 21.42 -16.56
CA ALA A 126 29.75 20.77 -15.30
C ALA A 126 28.31 21.12 -14.89
N ARG A 127 27.69 20.23 -14.11
CA ARG A 127 26.40 20.45 -13.44
C ARG A 127 26.60 21.35 -12.21
N ALA A 128 25.74 22.36 -12.05
CA ALA A 128 25.73 23.23 -10.88
C ALA A 128 24.56 22.85 -9.97
N VAL A 129 24.84 22.57 -8.69
CA VAL A 129 23.83 22.37 -7.64
C VAL A 129 24.01 23.50 -6.63
N ILE A 130 23.00 24.34 -6.46
CA ILE A 130 23.03 25.43 -5.47
C ILE A 130 22.58 24.89 -4.12
N VAL A 131 23.33 25.16 -3.06
CA VAL A 131 22.96 24.76 -1.70
C VAL A 131 22.53 25.99 -0.90
N THR A 132 21.35 25.95 -0.30
CA THR A 132 20.86 27.04 0.54
C THR A 132 21.60 27.06 1.88
N PRO A 133 21.89 28.23 2.48
CA PRO A 133 22.45 28.29 3.83
C PRO A 133 21.47 27.71 4.88
N PRO A 134 21.93 26.86 5.82
CA PRO A 134 21.08 26.31 6.86
C PRO A 134 20.56 27.40 7.82
N PRO A 135 19.46 27.15 8.55
CA PRO A 135 18.91 28.09 9.52
C PRO A 135 19.91 28.42 10.65
N VAL A 136 19.74 29.58 11.26
CA VAL A 136 20.55 30.07 12.39
C VAL A 136 19.68 30.09 13.65
N VAL A 137 20.24 29.73 14.81
CA VAL A 137 19.52 29.80 16.09
C VAL A 137 19.75 31.18 16.70
N ASP A 138 18.80 32.10 16.50
CA ASP A 138 18.89 33.52 16.91
C ASP A 138 19.36 33.70 18.35
N ALA A 139 18.75 32.97 19.29
CA ALA A 139 19.08 33.09 20.71
C ALA A 139 20.53 32.72 21.02
N GLN A 140 21.15 31.82 20.24
CA GLN A 140 22.56 31.44 20.40
C GLN A 140 23.47 32.40 19.62
N TYR A 141 23.08 32.77 18.39
CA TYR A 141 23.84 33.71 17.56
C TYR A 141 24.03 35.06 18.26
N LEU A 142 22.96 35.63 18.82
CA LEU A 142 22.95 36.93 19.47
C LEU A 142 23.67 36.97 20.83
N THR A 143 24.19 35.83 21.33
CA THR A 143 25.08 35.84 22.50
C THR A 143 26.44 36.47 22.20
N ARG A 144 26.82 36.53 20.92
CA ARG A 144 28.13 36.98 20.44
C ARG A 144 28.07 38.01 19.31
N HIS A 145 26.87 38.44 18.92
CA HIS A 145 26.60 39.33 17.77
C HIS A 145 25.60 40.42 18.14
N ASP A 146 25.69 41.59 17.49
CA ASP A 146 24.75 42.71 17.73
C ASP A 146 23.38 42.40 17.12
N ALA A 147 22.30 42.61 17.87
CA ALA A 147 20.94 42.37 17.41
C ALA A 147 20.42 43.48 16.48
N ALA A 148 20.88 44.72 16.67
CA ALA A 148 20.32 45.90 16.00
C ALA A 148 20.31 45.80 14.45
N PRO A 149 21.34 45.25 13.78
CA PRO A 149 21.33 45.11 12.32
C PRO A 149 20.28 44.15 11.77
N PHE A 150 19.74 43.25 12.60
CA PHE A 150 18.85 42.16 12.19
C PHE A 150 17.37 42.40 12.51
N GLU A 151 17.04 43.44 13.29
CA GLU A 151 15.68 43.71 13.76
C GLU A 151 14.66 43.82 12.62
N GLU A 152 15.04 44.46 11.52
CA GLU A 152 14.16 44.64 10.35
C GLU A 152 13.80 43.33 9.63
N TYR A 153 14.55 42.25 9.88
CA TYR A 153 14.33 40.93 9.27
C TYR A 153 13.67 39.95 10.25
N GLY A 154 13.36 40.38 11.48
CA GLY A 154 12.84 39.49 12.52
C GLY A 154 13.90 38.61 13.18
N GLY A 155 15.19 38.96 13.05
CA GLY A 155 16.33 38.24 13.64
C GLY A 155 17.32 37.69 12.60
N PRO A 156 18.50 37.20 13.05
CA PRO A 156 19.50 36.60 12.17
C PRO A 156 18.95 35.51 11.22
N ASN A 157 18.10 34.60 11.73
CA ASN A 157 17.48 33.55 10.95
C ASN A 157 16.53 34.09 9.89
N GLY A 158 15.81 35.17 10.19
CA GLY A 158 14.96 35.86 9.22
C GLY A 158 15.77 36.39 8.04
N LEU A 159 16.96 36.97 8.30
CA LEU A 159 17.86 37.39 7.24
C LEU A 159 18.44 36.21 6.46
N VAL A 160 18.94 35.16 7.13
CA VAL A 160 19.46 33.94 6.46
C VAL A 160 18.40 33.28 5.57
N SER A 161 17.14 33.29 5.99
CA SER A 161 16.01 32.77 5.18
C SER A 161 15.84 33.55 3.87
N LEU A 162 16.12 34.86 3.86
CA LEU A 162 16.14 35.65 2.63
C LEU A 162 17.29 35.24 1.70
N TYR A 163 18.47 34.90 2.24
CA TYR A 163 19.59 34.39 1.44
C TYR A 163 19.31 32.98 0.90
N ALA A 164 18.64 32.12 1.66
CA ALA A 164 18.12 30.85 1.16
C ALA A 164 17.14 31.05 0.01
N GLN A 165 16.20 31.98 0.14
CA GLN A 165 15.29 32.33 -0.95
C GLN A 165 16.03 32.89 -2.18
N ALA A 166 17.01 33.77 -1.98
CA ALA A 166 17.83 34.30 -3.07
C ALA A 166 18.60 33.20 -3.82
N ALA A 167 19.07 32.18 -3.11
CA ALA A 167 19.71 31.01 -3.73
C ALA A 167 18.71 30.20 -4.58
N ARG A 168 17.48 29.97 -4.09
CA ARG A 168 16.39 29.33 -4.85
C ARG A 168 16.03 30.11 -6.11
N ASP A 169 15.90 31.44 -6.00
CA ASP A 169 15.57 32.32 -7.13
C ASP A 169 16.62 32.19 -8.26
N VAL A 170 17.91 32.21 -7.91
CA VAL A 170 19.00 32.08 -8.89
C VAL A 170 19.02 30.68 -9.50
N ALA A 171 18.76 29.65 -8.71
CA ALA A 171 18.66 28.29 -9.24
C ALA A 171 17.53 28.18 -10.27
N ALA A 172 16.35 28.71 -9.96
CA ALA A 172 15.20 28.74 -10.86
C ALA A 172 15.48 29.55 -12.14
N GLU A 173 16.15 30.69 -12.03
CA GLU A 173 16.56 31.53 -13.18
C GLU A 173 17.41 30.74 -14.19
N PHE A 174 18.29 29.87 -13.69
CA PHE A 174 19.19 29.09 -14.53
C PHE A 174 18.64 27.68 -14.84
N GLY A 175 17.60 27.21 -14.16
CA GLY A 175 17.25 25.78 -14.14
C GLY A 175 18.39 24.92 -13.58
N ALA A 176 19.04 25.39 -12.52
CA ALA A 176 20.02 24.61 -11.76
C ALA A 176 19.32 23.84 -10.63
N ASP A 177 19.89 22.72 -10.21
CA ASP A 177 19.35 21.95 -9.09
C ASP A 177 19.58 22.68 -7.76
N VAL A 178 18.73 22.40 -6.77
CA VAL A 178 18.82 22.98 -5.43
C VAL A 178 18.89 21.89 -4.39
N ALA A 179 19.91 21.94 -3.54
CA ALA A 179 19.92 21.25 -2.24
C ALA A 179 19.40 22.22 -1.18
N ASP A 180 18.10 22.15 -0.86
CA ASP A 180 17.43 23.10 0.02
C ASP A 180 17.54 22.71 1.50
N VAL A 181 18.77 22.79 2.01
CA VAL A 181 19.10 22.49 3.42
C VAL A 181 18.32 23.39 4.38
N ASN A 182 17.99 24.62 3.96
CA ASN A 182 17.20 25.55 4.77
C ASN A 182 15.78 25.02 5.01
N ALA A 183 15.10 24.60 3.93
CA ALA A 183 13.77 24.00 4.02
C ALA A 183 13.82 22.67 4.78
N ALA A 184 14.75 21.78 4.43
CA ALA A 184 14.89 20.46 5.06
C ALA A 184 15.06 20.56 6.59
N PHE A 185 15.88 21.49 7.08
CA PHE A 185 16.03 21.68 8.53
C PHE A 185 14.78 22.28 9.17
N SER A 186 14.09 23.18 8.46
CA SER A 186 12.91 23.90 8.96
C SER A 186 11.64 23.05 9.01
N GLU A 187 11.56 21.99 8.21
CA GLU A 187 10.50 20.96 8.29
C GLU A 187 10.58 20.16 9.61
N HIS A 188 11.73 20.22 10.27
CA HIS A 188 11.96 19.67 11.60
C HIS A 188 12.18 20.78 12.63
N ASN A 189 12.47 20.40 13.88
CA ASN A 189 12.96 21.35 14.88
C ASN A 189 14.41 21.75 14.57
N PHE A 190 14.63 22.65 13.61
CA PHE A 190 15.98 23.01 13.12
C PHE A 190 17.01 23.31 14.23
N ALA A 191 16.56 23.83 15.38
CA ALA A 191 17.43 24.14 16.50
C ALA A 191 18.15 22.91 17.07
N SER A 192 17.57 21.70 16.94
CA SER A 192 18.23 20.45 17.37
C SER A 192 19.35 20.02 16.43
N PHE A 193 19.46 20.60 15.24
CA PHE A 193 20.51 20.29 14.25
C PHE A 193 21.68 21.26 14.27
N ILE A 194 21.62 22.33 15.06
CA ILE A 194 22.63 23.39 15.08
C ILE A 194 23.38 23.38 16.42
N ALA A 195 24.71 23.33 16.36
CA ALA A 195 25.59 23.13 17.52
C ALA A 195 25.93 24.43 18.27
N ASP A 196 26.24 25.51 17.55
CA ASP A 196 26.80 26.76 18.10
C ASP A 196 26.04 28.02 17.65
N GLY A 197 24.80 27.82 17.23
CA GLY A 197 23.94 28.83 16.63
C GLY A 197 24.10 28.99 15.13
N VAL A 198 25.15 28.45 14.50
CA VAL A 198 25.40 28.57 13.04
C VAL A 198 25.76 27.23 12.40
N HIS A 199 26.66 26.46 12.99
CA HIS A 199 27.18 25.24 12.42
C HIS A 199 26.28 24.05 12.75
N PRO A 200 25.98 23.17 11.78
CA PRO A 200 25.30 21.92 12.07
C PRO A 200 26.06 21.05 13.08
N ASN A 201 25.34 20.27 13.88
CA ASN A 201 25.89 19.13 14.63
C ASN A 201 25.94 17.88 13.74
N ASP A 202 26.32 16.72 14.28
CA ASP A 202 26.49 15.50 13.48
C ASP A 202 25.17 15.07 12.79
N SER A 203 24.04 15.12 13.49
CA SER A 203 22.71 14.84 12.90
C SER A 203 22.32 15.87 11.85
N GLY A 204 22.64 17.15 12.06
CA GLY A 204 22.42 18.19 11.05
C GLY A 204 23.27 17.97 9.80
N TYR A 205 24.53 17.58 9.94
CA TYR A 205 25.39 17.25 8.79
C TYR A 205 24.93 16.00 8.06
N ALA A 206 24.32 15.03 8.74
CA ALA A 206 23.68 13.88 8.11
C ALA A 206 22.50 14.31 7.22
N LEU A 207 21.57 15.09 7.77
CA LEU A 207 20.43 15.63 7.00
C LEU A 207 20.89 16.50 5.82
N TYR A 208 21.92 17.33 6.01
CA TYR A 208 22.55 18.08 4.92
C TYR A 208 23.02 17.13 3.81
N GLY A 209 23.79 16.09 4.16
CA GLY A 209 24.30 15.11 3.21
C GLY A 209 23.20 14.41 2.41
N GLN A 210 22.10 14.06 3.07
CA GLN A 210 20.90 13.48 2.44
C GLN A 210 20.22 14.47 1.48
N THR A 211 20.04 15.73 1.87
CA THR A 211 19.49 16.77 0.99
C THR A 211 20.38 17.00 -0.24
N ALA A 212 21.71 16.98 -0.06
CA ALA A 212 22.66 17.08 -1.16
C ALA A 212 22.61 15.86 -2.08
N TYR A 213 22.44 14.65 -1.52
CA TYR A 213 22.27 13.41 -2.26
C TYR A 213 21.01 13.45 -3.12
N GLN A 214 19.87 13.83 -2.54
CA GLN A 214 18.59 13.95 -3.24
C GLN A 214 18.66 14.96 -4.39
N ALA A 215 19.29 16.12 -4.18
CA ALA A 215 19.49 17.09 -5.26
C ALA A 215 20.40 16.56 -6.38
N TYR A 216 21.35 15.70 -6.05
CA TYR A 216 22.27 15.08 -7.02
C TYR A 216 21.62 13.95 -7.81
N THR A 217 20.90 13.03 -7.17
CA THR A 217 20.36 11.84 -7.84
C THR A 217 18.91 11.99 -8.29
N GLY A 218 18.14 12.87 -7.66
CA GLY A 218 16.68 12.92 -7.78
C GLY A 218 15.98 11.82 -6.96
N THR A 219 16.69 11.11 -6.08
CA THR A 219 16.15 10.00 -5.25
C THR A 219 16.13 10.36 -3.77
N VAL A 220 15.11 9.93 -3.04
CA VAL A 220 14.99 10.15 -1.59
C VAL A 220 15.72 9.05 -0.82
N ALA A 221 16.44 9.37 0.26
CA ALA A 221 17.01 8.35 1.13
C ALA A 221 15.89 7.59 1.85
N GLY A 222 15.97 6.26 1.91
CA GLY A 222 14.90 5.41 2.41
C GLY A 222 13.83 5.08 1.37
N ASP A 223 13.78 5.73 0.21
CA ASP A 223 12.90 5.31 -0.90
C ASP A 223 13.47 4.00 -1.49
N LEU A 224 12.81 2.89 -1.19
CA LEU A 224 13.21 1.54 -1.56
C LEU A 224 12.46 1.04 -2.79
N ASN A 225 11.31 1.63 -3.11
CA ASN A 225 10.50 1.27 -4.27
C ASN A 225 10.83 2.13 -5.52
N TYR A 226 11.61 3.21 -5.33
CA TYR A 226 12.06 4.19 -6.32
C TYR A 226 10.94 5.02 -6.97
N ASP A 227 9.84 5.27 -6.27
CA ASP A 227 8.76 6.13 -6.73
C ASP A 227 8.99 7.63 -6.48
N GLY A 228 10.10 7.96 -5.79
CA GLY A 228 10.52 9.32 -5.49
C GLY A 228 9.90 9.87 -4.20
N VAL A 229 9.19 9.06 -3.43
CA VAL A 229 8.57 9.40 -2.15
C VAL A 229 9.03 8.39 -1.11
N LEU A 230 9.35 8.84 0.10
CA LEU A 230 9.48 7.94 1.25
C LEU A 230 8.08 7.74 1.83
N ASP A 231 7.50 6.55 1.68
CA ASP A 231 6.13 6.25 2.12
C ASP A 231 5.95 4.86 2.76
N LYS A 232 4.70 4.49 3.05
CA LYS A 232 4.35 3.21 3.70
C LYS A 232 4.85 1.98 2.94
N GLU A 233 4.99 2.05 1.61
CA GLU A 233 5.47 0.94 0.80
C GLU A 233 6.98 0.72 1.01
N ASP A 234 7.76 1.77 1.24
CA ASP A 234 9.18 1.65 1.58
C ASP A 234 9.41 1.08 2.95
N VAL A 235 8.61 1.53 3.93
CA VAL A 235 8.69 1.01 5.29
C VAL A 235 8.29 -0.47 5.32
N LYS A 236 7.33 -0.90 4.47
CA LYS A 236 7.06 -2.34 4.25
C LYS A 236 8.27 -3.06 3.66
N LEU A 237 9.00 -2.46 2.70
CA LEU A 237 10.17 -3.08 2.08
C LEU A 237 11.33 -3.26 3.06
N ILE A 238 11.66 -2.25 3.87
CA ILE A 238 12.73 -2.39 4.87
C ILE A 238 12.34 -3.37 5.96
N ARG A 239 11.08 -3.34 6.44
CA ARG A 239 10.54 -4.32 7.40
C ARG A 239 10.69 -5.74 6.88
N ARG A 240 10.35 -5.98 5.60
CA ARG A 240 10.52 -7.30 4.95
C ARG A 240 11.99 -7.69 4.82
N ALA A 241 12.88 -6.74 4.57
CA ALA A 241 14.31 -7.01 4.47
C ALA A 241 14.92 -7.45 5.80
N ILE A 242 14.58 -6.75 6.89
CA ILE A 242 15.00 -7.09 8.26
C ILE A 242 14.51 -8.49 8.65
N LEU A 243 13.28 -8.83 8.27
CA LEU A 243 12.68 -10.14 8.50
C LEU A 243 13.18 -11.24 7.53
N GLY A 244 14.14 -10.93 6.65
CA GLY A 244 14.70 -11.89 5.69
C GLY A 244 13.73 -12.34 4.58
N LYS A 245 12.66 -11.59 4.33
CA LYS A 245 11.61 -11.88 3.33
C LYS A 245 11.78 -11.10 2.03
N TYR A 246 12.65 -10.10 2.01
CA TYR A 246 12.97 -9.32 0.82
C TYR A 246 14.48 -9.09 0.74
N GLU A 247 15.09 -9.41 -0.40
CA GLU A 247 16.51 -9.18 -0.61
C GLU A 247 16.70 -7.80 -1.24
N LEU A 248 17.26 -6.86 -0.47
CA LEU A 248 17.58 -5.53 -0.96
C LEU A 248 18.77 -5.59 -1.94
N SER A 249 18.68 -4.85 -3.05
CA SER A 249 19.85 -4.55 -3.89
C SER A 249 20.90 -3.73 -3.12
N ASP A 250 22.15 -3.69 -3.59
CA ASP A 250 23.21 -2.90 -2.94
C ASP A 250 22.84 -1.41 -2.81
N THR A 251 22.13 -0.87 -3.81
CA THR A 251 21.61 0.51 -3.78
C THR A 251 20.51 0.67 -2.75
N GLN A 252 19.56 -0.27 -2.69
CA GLN A 252 18.50 -0.27 -1.68
C GLN A 252 19.06 -0.44 -0.26
N ARG A 253 20.12 -1.25 -0.05
CA ARG A 253 20.72 -1.38 1.29
C ARG A 253 21.34 -0.07 1.77
N LYS A 254 22.02 0.66 0.88
CA LYS A 254 22.56 1.98 1.20
C LYS A 254 21.46 3.01 1.46
N SER A 255 20.37 2.93 0.69
CA SER A 255 19.19 3.78 0.88
C SER A 255 18.44 3.44 2.18
N ALA A 256 18.39 2.16 2.53
CA ALA A 256 17.73 1.64 3.73
C ALA A 256 18.53 1.91 5.00
N ASP A 257 19.87 1.97 4.95
CA ASP A 257 20.75 2.31 6.07
C ASP A 257 20.63 3.83 6.39
N MET A 258 19.62 4.16 7.19
CA MET A 258 19.26 5.52 7.58
C MET A 258 20.11 6.03 8.75
N ASN A 259 20.59 5.14 9.63
CA ASN A 259 21.42 5.52 10.77
C ASN A 259 22.94 5.55 10.44
N GLY A 260 23.35 4.99 9.30
CA GLY A 260 24.72 5.02 8.78
C GLY A 260 25.66 3.98 9.39
N ASP A 261 25.14 2.95 10.08
CA ASP A 261 25.95 1.95 10.77
C ASP A 261 26.36 0.76 9.88
N SER A 262 25.94 0.78 8.61
CA SER A 262 26.17 -0.27 7.60
C SER A 262 25.42 -1.59 7.85
N ALA A 263 24.55 -1.65 8.86
CA ALA A 263 23.49 -2.64 8.96
C ALA A 263 22.24 -2.11 8.25
N VAL A 264 21.35 -3.04 7.88
CA VAL A 264 19.96 -2.68 7.57
C VAL A 264 19.14 -3.40 8.62
N ASP A 265 18.76 -2.65 9.64
CA ASP A 265 18.11 -3.20 10.82
C ASP A 265 16.92 -2.34 11.28
N TYR A 266 16.46 -2.59 12.49
CA TYR A 266 15.24 -1.94 12.97
C TYR A 266 15.41 -0.46 13.31
N GLU A 267 16.63 0.00 13.63
CA GLU A 267 16.87 1.42 13.85
C GLU A 267 16.58 2.21 12.56
N ASP A 268 16.94 1.63 11.42
CA ASP A 268 16.61 2.18 10.11
C ASP A 268 15.11 2.18 9.81
N TYR A 269 14.43 1.08 10.13
CA TYR A 269 12.97 0.98 9.99
C TYR A 269 12.25 2.07 10.78
N GLU A 270 12.66 2.33 12.03
CA GLU A 270 12.06 3.38 12.86
C GLU A 270 12.33 4.79 12.30
N LEU A 271 13.54 5.03 11.79
CA LEU A 271 13.88 6.29 11.11
C LEU A 271 13.02 6.51 9.87
N MET A 272 12.88 5.49 9.01
CA MET A 272 12.02 5.56 7.83
C MET A 272 10.56 5.78 8.22
N LYS A 273 10.05 5.01 9.19
CA LYS A 273 8.67 5.10 9.67
C LYS A 273 8.32 6.50 10.17
N SER A 274 9.19 7.11 10.97
CA SER A 274 8.98 8.44 11.55
C SER A 274 8.79 9.56 10.51
N GLY A 275 9.26 9.36 9.27
CA GLY A 275 9.16 10.31 8.16
C GLY A 275 7.94 10.14 7.23
N THR A 276 7.16 9.06 7.37
CA THR A 276 6.10 8.68 6.40
C THR A 276 4.67 9.01 6.84
N GLY A 277 4.49 9.50 8.06
CA GLY A 277 3.16 9.58 8.68
C GLY A 277 2.55 8.20 8.96
N TRP A 278 3.32 7.11 8.84
CA TRP A 278 2.95 5.82 9.41
C TRP A 278 3.16 5.88 10.93
N GLU A 279 2.24 6.61 11.58
CA GLU A 279 2.18 6.63 13.03
C GLU A 279 1.77 5.23 13.51
N ASP A 280 2.59 4.61 14.34
CA ASP A 280 1.99 3.74 15.34
C ASP A 280 1.00 4.62 16.09
N MET A 281 -0.22 4.15 16.28
CA MET A 281 -0.95 4.63 17.44
C MET A 281 -0.03 4.34 18.63
N ALA A 282 0.52 5.40 19.22
CA ALA A 282 1.35 5.30 20.41
C ALA A 282 0.71 4.26 21.34
N PRO A 283 1.50 3.34 21.92
CA PRO A 283 0.97 2.23 22.71
C PRO A 283 -0.19 2.74 23.54
N SER A 284 -1.38 2.21 23.26
CA SER A 284 -2.63 2.70 23.85
C SER A 284 -2.38 2.91 25.32
N SER A 285 -2.47 4.16 25.77
CA SER A 285 -2.24 4.65 27.13
C SER A 285 -2.07 3.52 28.15
N ALA A 286 -0.87 3.42 28.74
CA ALA A 286 -0.58 2.54 29.86
C ALA A 286 -1.82 2.46 30.77
N PHE A 287 -2.47 1.30 30.81
CA PHE A 287 -3.50 1.06 31.80
C PHE A 287 -2.82 1.18 33.16
N ASP A 288 -3.42 1.94 34.08
CA ASP A 288 -3.04 2.03 35.51
C ASP A 288 -3.30 0.68 36.26
N GLY A 289 -3.16 -0.44 35.56
CA GLY A 289 -3.48 -1.79 35.99
C GLY A 289 -2.25 -2.62 36.37
N PHE A 290 -2.51 -3.85 36.79
CA PHE A 290 -1.45 -4.80 37.15
C PHE A 290 -0.53 -5.05 35.94
N THR A 291 0.79 -4.94 36.13
CA THR A 291 1.78 -5.25 35.10
C THR A 291 2.73 -6.32 35.62
N VAL A 292 2.98 -7.34 34.81
CA VAL A 292 3.96 -8.39 35.09
C VAL A 292 4.87 -8.57 33.87
N THR A 293 6.18 -8.55 34.08
CA THR A 293 7.16 -8.85 33.02
C THR A 293 7.50 -10.33 33.07
N ALA A 294 7.39 -11.00 31.92
CA ALA A 294 7.74 -12.42 31.80
C ALA A 294 9.26 -12.62 31.85
N ASP A 295 9.74 -13.43 32.79
CA ASP A 295 11.17 -13.75 32.95
C ASP A 295 11.58 -14.90 32.01
N LEU A 296 11.56 -14.62 30.71
CA LEU A 296 11.85 -15.62 29.67
C LEU A 296 13.34 -15.66 29.33
N THR A 297 13.85 -16.86 29.08
CA THR A 297 15.22 -17.06 28.60
C THR A 297 15.26 -17.06 27.07
N ALA A 298 15.93 -16.06 26.49
CA ALA A 298 16.07 -15.92 25.04
C ALA A 298 17.16 -16.83 24.46
N GLY A 299 17.05 -17.16 23.17
CA GLY A 299 18.14 -17.72 22.37
C GLY A 299 18.43 -19.22 22.55
N SER A 300 17.69 -19.92 23.42
CA SER A 300 17.92 -21.36 23.70
C SER A 300 16.72 -22.22 23.29
N GLN A 301 16.99 -23.25 22.49
CA GLN A 301 16.05 -24.34 22.16
C GLN A 301 16.26 -25.59 23.04
N ASP A 302 16.95 -25.44 24.18
CA ASP A 302 17.05 -26.52 25.16
C ASP A 302 15.65 -26.88 25.70
N GLU A 303 15.36 -28.16 25.83
CA GLU A 303 14.01 -28.65 26.16
C GLU A 303 13.53 -28.17 27.52
N GLU A 304 14.41 -28.10 28.53
CA GLU A 304 14.07 -27.60 29.85
C GLU A 304 13.82 -26.09 29.83
N VAL A 305 14.61 -25.34 29.03
CA VAL A 305 14.43 -23.89 28.86
C VAL A 305 13.13 -23.58 28.14
N MET A 306 12.80 -24.31 27.08
CA MET A 306 11.55 -24.14 26.35
C MET A 306 10.35 -24.43 27.25
N ALA A 307 10.40 -25.51 28.03
CA ALA A 307 9.34 -25.84 28.99
C ALA A 307 9.20 -24.77 30.10
N ALA A 308 10.32 -24.23 30.58
CA ALA A 308 10.31 -23.13 31.56
C ALA A 308 9.71 -21.84 30.98
N ASN A 309 10.07 -21.47 29.74
CA ASN A 309 9.49 -20.33 29.05
C ASN A 309 7.98 -20.48 28.85
N THR A 310 7.52 -21.67 28.41
CA THR A 310 6.10 -21.99 28.26
C THR A 310 5.35 -21.84 29.58
N ALA A 311 5.89 -22.40 30.67
CA ALA A 311 5.27 -22.30 31.99
C ALA A 311 5.26 -20.84 32.52
N GLU A 312 6.32 -20.08 32.27
CA GLU A 312 6.45 -18.70 32.74
C GLU A 312 5.50 -17.75 32.00
N LEU A 313 5.35 -17.90 30.68
CA LEU A 313 4.37 -17.14 29.91
C LEU A 313 2.96 -17.38 30.43
N GLN A 314 2.57 -18.64 30.62
CA GLN A 314 1.26 -18.97 31.17
C GLN A 314 1.08 -18.42 32.60
N ARG A 315 2.10 -18.55 33.45
CA ARG A 315 2.05 -18.04 34.83
C ARG A 315 1.81 -16.53 34.86
N CYS A 316 2.43 -15.77 33.96
CA CYS A 316 2.23 -14.33 33.87
C CYS A 316 0.81 -13.98 33.40
N VAL A 317 0.29 -14.69 32.40
CA VAL A 317 -1.08 -14.54 31.92
C VAL A 317 -2.09 -14.82 33.03
N ASP A 318 -1.93 -15.93 33.74
CA ASP A 318 -2.81 -16.28 34.86
C ASP A 318 -2.70 -15.25 36.01
N ALA A 319 -1.48 -14.77 36.32
CA ALA A 319 -1.28 -13.76 37.37
C ALA A 319 -1.96 -12.42 37.04
N ALA A 320 -1.91 -11.98 35.77
CA ALA A 320 -2.61 -10.77 35.34
C ALA A 320 -4.12 -10.94 35.42
N HIS A 321 -4.65 -12.10 35.01
CA HIS A 321 -6.06 -12.41 35.12
C HIS A 321 -6.54 -12.45 36.58
N ASP A 322 -5.83 -13.15 37.45
CA ASP A 322 -6.15 -13.30 38.87
C ASP A 322 -6.09 -11.96 39.63
N ALA A 323 -5.31 -10.99 39.12
CA ALA A 323 -5.29 -9.62 39.61
C ALA A 323 -6.51 -8.78 39.19
N GLY A 324 -7.44 -9.36 38.42
CA GLY A 324 -8.61 -8.67 37.85
C GLY A 324 -8.38 -8.08 36.47
N GLY A 325 -7.25 -8.42 35.82
CA GLY A 325 -6.82 -7.90 34.53
C GLY A 325 -5.50 -7.14 34.61
N GLY A 326 -4.77 -7.09 33.50
CA GLY A 326 -3.46 -6.46 33.45
C GLY A 326 -2.65 -6.78 32.20
N THR A 327 -1.41 -6.27 32.18
CA THR A 327 -0.49 -6.42 31.05
C THR A 327 0.64 -7.39 31.39
N VAL A 328 0.82 -8.39 30.53
CA VAL A 328 2.01 -9.25 30.49
C VAL A 328 3.00 -8.64 29.51
N VAL A 329 4.11 -8.11 30.01
CA VAL A 329 5.18 -7.55 29.19
C VAL A 329 6.19 -8.64 28.85
N ILE A 330 6.38 -8.91 27.56
CA ILE A 330 7.42 -9.81 27.07
C ILE A 330 8.63 -8.96 26.64
N PRO A 331 9.83 -9.22 27.20
CA PRO A 331 11.02 -8.43 26.88
C PRO A 331 11.49 -8.62 25.43
N LYS A 332 12.49 -7.84 25.02
CA LYS A 332 13.19 -8.04 23.74
C LYS A 332 13.92 -9.39 23.76
N GLY A 333 13.81 -10.15 22.69
CA GLY A 333 14.48 -11.43 22.52
C GLY A 333 13.71 -12.40 21.63
N THR A 334 14.38 -13.47 21.23
CA THR A 334 13.76 -14.62 20.58
C THR A 334 13.58 -15.73 21.62
N PHE A 335 12.33 -16.06 21.92
CA PHE A 335 11.95 -17.02 22.95
C PHE A 335 11.37 -18.27 22.31
N TYR A 336 11.87 -19.42 22.75
CA TYR A 336 11.44 -20.71 22.25
C TYR A 336 10.52 -21.37 23.27
N PHE A 337 9.49 -22.03 22.77
CA PHE A 337 8.42 -22.59 23.58
C PHE A 337 8.13 -24.02 23.15
N SER A 338 8.00 -24.90 24.14
CA SER A 338 7.44 -26.24 23.95
C SER A 338 5.93 -26.23 24.20
N THR A 339 5.27 -27.34 23.94
CA THR A 339 3.83 -27.48 24.19
C THR A 339 3.51 -27.46 25.69
N GLN A 340 2.47 -26.72 26.09
CA GLN A 340 1.90 -26.75 27.43
C GLN A 340 0.98 -27.96 27.63
N GLY A 341 0.46 -28.52 26.54
CA GLY A 341 -0.48 -29.63 26.61
C GLY A 341 -1.21 -29.90 25.30
N VAL A 342 -2.23 -30.73 25.40
CA VAL A 342 -3.16 -31.05 24.31
C VAL A 342 -4.54 -30.57 24.73
N ASN A 343 -5.32 -30.04 23.80
CA ASN A 343 -6.70 -29.61 24.03
C ASN A 343 -7.60 -30.73 24.56
N ALA A 344 -8.82 -30.39 25.00
CA ALA A 344 -9.71 -31.36 25.64
C ALA A 344 -10.17 -32.49 24.69
N ARG A 345 -10.10 -32.24 23.37
CA ARG A 345 -10.38 -33.25 22.33
C ARG A 345 -9.22 -34.21 22.08
N GLY A 346 -8.05 -33.95 22.66
CA GLY A 346 -6.93 -34.90 22.71
C GLY A 346 -6.09 -34.97 21.44
N TRP A 347 -6.08 -33.94 20.59
CA TRP A 347 -5.26 -33.96 19.38
C TRP A 347 -4.51 -32.66 19.03
N GLU A 348 -4.96 -31.48 19.48
CA GLU A 348 -4.37 -30.18 19.11
C GLU A 348 -3.47 -29.66 20.25
N ASN A 349 -2.22 -29.31 19.95
CA ASN A 349 -1.26 -28.82 20.94
C ASN A 349 -1.21 -27.29 20.96
N PHE A 350 -0.82 -26.72 22.10
CA PHE A 350 -0.70 -25.26 22.23
C PHE A 350 0.40 -24.85 23.22
N VAL A 351 0.90 -23.62 23.06
CA VAL A 351 1.89 -23.01 23.96
C VAL A 351 1.24 -22.24 25.10
N CYS A 352 0.24 -21.40 24.81
CA CYS A 352 -0.37 -20.54 25.83
C CYS A 352 -1.89 -20.51 25.71
N PHE A 353 -2.55 -20.59 26.86
CA PHE A 353 -3.99 -20.41 27.01
C PHE A 353 -4.28 -18.99 27.53
N PRO A 354 -4.81 -18.08 26.68
CA PRO A 354 -5.08 -16.70 27.07
C PRO A 354 -6.24 -16.62 28.07
N ARG A 355 -6.32 -15.47 28.76
CA ARG A 355 -7.30 -15.21 29.83
C ARG A 355 -7.99 -13.87 29.64
N ASP A 356 -9.18 -13.76 30.23
CA ASP A 356 -9.95 -12.52 30.18
C ASP A 356 -9.21 -11.37 30.84
N ASN A 357 -9.38 -10.16 30.28
CA ASN A 357 -8.81 -8.90 30.77
C ASN A 357 -7.28 -8.86 30.76
N VAL A 358 -6.61 -9.69 29.94
CA VAL A 358 -5.15 -9.74 29.86
C VAL A 358 -4.67 -9.20 28.53
N THR A 359 -3.78 -8.21 28.57
CA THR A 359 -3.00 -7.79 27.40
C THR A 359 -1.65 -8.50 27.41
N VAL A 360 -1.29 -9.20 26.34
CA VAL A 360 0.07 -9.69 26.10
C VAL A 360 0.77 -8.69 25.18
N GLU A 361 1.85 -8.09 25.65
CA GLU A 361 2.54 -7.02 24.93
C GLU A 361 4.05 -7.28 24.84
N GLY A 362 4.57 -7.30 23.63
CA GLY A 362 6.02 -7.37 23.38
C GLY A 362 6.64 -5.99 23.17
N GLN A 363 7.81 -5.96 22.54
CA GLN A 363 8.57 -4.75 22.25
C GLN A 363 8.71 -4.54 20.73
N GLY A 364 7.64 -4.77 19.98
CA GLY A 364 7.62 -4.72 18.52
C GLY A 364 8.25 -5.96 17.91
N ILE A 365 8.92 -5.82 16.76
CA ILE A 365 9.55 -6.99 16.11
C ILE A 365 10.74 -7.57 16.90
N TYR A 366 11.22 -6.85 17.93
CA TYR A 366 12.29 -7.32 18.81
C TYR A 366 11.85 -8.45 19.73
N THR A 367 10.55 -8.69 19.88
CA THR A 367 10.02 -9.80 20.66
C THR A 367 9.51 -10.87 19.71
N VAL A 368 10.20 -11.99 19.63
CA VAL A 368 9.87 -13.11 18.73
C VAL A 368 9.50 -14.34 19.54
N LEU A 369 8.30 -14.86 19.32
CA LEU A 369 7.75 -16.04 19.97
C LEU A 369 7.82 -17.23 19.00
N MET A 370 8.60 -18.25 19.36
CA MET A 370 8.90 -19.41 18.52
C MET A 370 8.29 -20.68 19.14
N PRO A 371 7.09 -21.13 18.74
CA PRO A 371 6.64 -22.48 19.06
C PRO A 371 7.54 -23.51 18.36
N VAL A 372 8.02 -24.51 19.11
CA VAL A 372 8.95 -25.53 18.61
C VAL A 372 8.39 -26.93 18.86
N GLY A 373 8.44 -27.78 17.84
CA GLY A 373 8.21 -29.21 18.00
C GLY A 373 7.42 -29.84 16.85
N GLN A 374 7.49 -31.17 16.79
CA GLN A 374 6.68 -31.97 15.87
C GLN A 374 5.48 -32.57 16.59
N THR A 375 4.28 -32.15 16.20
CA THR A 375 3.01 -32.55 16.83
C THR A 375 2.03 -33.05 15.75
N PRO A 376 1.47 -34.27 15.84
CA PRO A 376 0.60 -34.82 14.80
C PRO A 376 -0.62 -33.95 14.48
N GLY A 377 -1.11 -33.22 15.48
CA GLY A 377 -2.27 -32.36 15.34
C GLY A 377 -1.97 -30.90 15.07
N GLY A 378 -0.72 -30.44 15.14
CA GLY A 378 -0.34 -29.01 15.07
C GLY A 378 -0.13 -28.37 16.44
N LEU A 379 0.73 -27.34 16.48
CA LEU A 379 1.10 -26.59 17.69
C LEU A 379 0.72 -25.11 17.52
N ASP A 380 -0.30 -24.68 18.24
CA ASP A 380 -0.76 -23.28 18.25
C ASP A 380 0.06 -22.44 19.23
N MET A 381 0.34 -21.18 18.90
CA MET A 381 0.99 -20.29 19.88
C MET A 381 -0.02 -19.87 20.98
N PHE A 382 -1.16 -19.32 20.58
CA PHE A 382 -2.27 -18.98 21.50
C PHE A 382 -3.52 -19.79 21.18
N TYR A 383 -4.10 -20.44 22.18
CA TYR A 383 -5.24 -21.34 22.03
C TYR A 383 -6.38 -21.05 22.98
N PHE A 384 -7.57 -20.79 22.43
CA PHE A 384 -8.82 -20.71 23.18
C PHE A 384 -9.98 -21.23 22.32
N ASN A 385 -10.47 -22.45 22.58
CA ASN A 385 -11.60 -23.02 21.83
C ASN A 385 -12.51 -23.87 22.72
N GLU A 386 -12.81 -23.36 23.93
CA GLU A 386 -13.65 -24.01 24.93
C GLU A 386 -15.02 -24.46 24.37
N TYR A 387 -15.57 -23.71 23.42
CA TYR A 387 -16.84 -24.07 22.80
C TYR A 387 -16.74 -25.39 22.02
N ALA A 388 -15.76 -25.52 21.12
CA ALA A 388 -15.56 -26.78 20.41
C ALA A 388 -15.15 -27.89 21.40
N ASP A 389 -14.24 -27.60 22.33
CA ASP A 389 -13.70 -28.56 23.28
C ASP A 389 -14.76 -29.18 24.21
N SER A 390 -15.78 -28.40 24.59
CA SER A 390 -16.96 -28.89 25.31
C SER A 390 -17.92 -29.74 24.46
N GLY A 391 -17.59 -30.00 23.19
CA GLY A 391 -18.48 -30.63 22.22
C GLY A 391 -19.63 -29.72 21.82
N PHE A 392 -19.37 -28.41 21.70
CA PHE A 392 -20.34 -27.37 21.34
C PHE A 392 -21.46 -27.18 22.38
N LYS A 393 -21.15 -27.33 23.66
CA LYS A 393 -22.13 -27.26 24.77
C LYS A 393 -21.98 -26.01 25.64
N ASN A 394 -20.75 -25.54 25.82
CA ASN A 394 -20.40 -24.44 26.72
C ASN A 394 -19.80 -23.28 25.91
N PRO A 395 -20.61 -22.28 25.51
CA PRO A 395 -20.12 -21.16 24.71
C PRO A 395 -19.48 -20.10 25.61
N LEU A 396 -18.26 -20.39 26.06
CA LEU A 396 -17.45 -19.44 26.80
C LEU A 396 -16.76 -18.51 25.82
N TYR A 397 -16.83 -17.21 26.10
CA TYR A 397 -16.10 -16.19 25.36
C TYR A 397 -14.80 -15.87 26.09
N LEU A 398 -13.73 -15.69 25.32
CA LEU A 398 -12.55 -14.94 25.78
C LEU A 398 -12.89 -13.45 25.69
N VAL A 399 -12.77 -12.72 26.79
CA VAL A 399 -13.23 -11.32 26.86
C VAL A 399 -12.08 -10.38 27.19
N ASN A 400 -11.91 -9.30 26.42
CA ASN A 400 -10.93 -8.25 26.71
C ASN A 400 -9.50 -8.80 26.82
N ALA A 401 -9.14 -9.69 25.90
CA ALA A 401 -7.80 -10.25 25.79
C ALA A 401 -7.09 -9.66 24.56
N ASP A 402 -6.04 -8.88 24.81
CA ASP A 402 -5.36 -8.09 23.79
C ASP A 402 -3.97 -8.63 23.47
N PHE A 403 -3.50 -8.41 22.25
CA PHE A 403 -2.19 -8.87 21.79
C PHE A 403 -1.48 -7.77 20.99
N LYS A 404 -0.32 -7.33 21.48
CA LYS A 404 0.33 -6.13 20.95
C LYS A 404 1.83 -6.29 20.76
N ASN A 405 2.38 -5.72 19.69
CA ASN A 405 3.81 -5.44 19.58
C ASN A 405 4.72 -6.67 19.67
N PHE A 406 4.47 -7.76 18.93
CA PHE A 406 5.37 -8.92 18.87
C PHE A 406 5.26 -9.70 17.56
N VAL A 407 6.19 -10.64 17.36
CA VAL A 407 6.21 -11.59 16.26
C VAL A 407 5.91 -13.00 16.77
N ILE A 408 5.06 -13.74 16.08
CA ILE A 408 4.93 -15.20 16.19
C ILE A 408 5.53 -15.80 14.92
N ASP A 409 6.55 -16.64 15.06
CA ASP A 409 7.12 -17.39 13.93
C ASP A 409 7.00 -18.89 14.19
N GLY A 410 6.05 -19.50 13.47
CA GLY A 410 5.75 -20.92 13.52
C GLY A 410 6.77 -21.78 12.78
N GLY A 411 7.88 -21.23 12.28
CA GLY A 411 8.85 -21.89 11.39
C GLY A 411 9.37 -23.24 11.91
N LEU A 412 9.49 -23.40 13.23
CA LEU A 412 10.00 -24.59 13.92
C LEU A 412 8.91 -25.53 14.47
N ALA A 413 7.64 -25.17 14.31
CA ALA A 413 6.50 -26.03 14.60
C ALA A 413 6.15 -26.84 13.34
N HIS A 414 5.94 -28.15 13.50
CA HIS A 414 5.64 -29.04 12.38
C HIS A 414 4.54 -30.05 12.72
N SER A 415 3.59 -30.19 11.81
CA SER A 415 2.56 -31.22 11.79
C SER A 415 2.87 -32.25 10.73
N ASP A 416 2.41 -33.49 10.96
CA ASP A 416 2.63 -34.59 10.01
C ASP A 416 1.86 -34.39 8.69
N ARG A 417 0.79 -33.59 8.74
CA ARG A 417 -0.09 -33.22 7.65
C ARG A 417 -0.92 -31.99 8.06
N TYR A 418 -1.55 -31.33 7.09
CA TYR A 418 -2.52 -30.28 7.39
C TYR A 418 -3.72 -30.78 8.22
N THR A 419 -3.95 -30.15 9.38
CA THR A 419 -5.05 -30.47 10.33
C THR A 419 -5.90 -29.26 10.73
N SER A 420 -5.76 -28.12 10.05
CA SER A 420 -6.33 -26.79 10.38
C SER A 420 -5.77 -26.09 11.64
N ALA A 421 -5.18 -26.84 12.57
CA ALA A 421 -4.39 -26.34 13.70
C ALA A 421 -2.98 -25.85 13.27
N GLY A 422 -2.14 -25.53 14.24
CA GLY A 422 -0.76 -25.07 14.02
C GLY A 422 -0.73 -23.60 13.60
N LYS A 423 -1.50 -22.77 14.30
CA LYS A 423 -1.78 -21.37 14.05
C LYS A 423 -1.01 -20.45 14.99
N GLY A 424 -0.88 -19.18 14.63
CA GLY A 424 -0.43 -18.17 15.59
C GLY A 424 -1.51 -17.93 16.64
N PHE A 425 -2.74 -17.72 16.17
CA PHE A 425 -3.92 -17.62 17.01
C PHE A 425 -4.96 -18.65 16.59
N MET A 426 -5.33 -19.53 17.52
CA MET A 426 -6.44 -20.47 17.43
C MET A 426 -7.47 -20.09 18.51
N ILE A 427 -8.27 -19.07 18.22
CA ILE A 427 -9.20 -18.47 19.19
C ILE A 427 -10.63 -18.54 18.62
N ASN A 428 -11.57 -19.11 19.36
CA ASN A 428 -12.98 -19.21 18.96
C ASN A 428 -13.88 -18.70 20.07
N LEU A 429 -14.90 -17.92 19.70
CA LEU A 429 -15.76 -17.13 20.59
C LEU A 429 -14.94 -16.15 21.44
N TYR A 430 -14.79 -14.93 20.95
CA TYR A 430 -14.05 -13.88 21.64
C TYR A 430 -14.70 -12.52 21.46
N LYS A 431 -14.54 -11.67 22.45
CA LYS A 431 -15.24 -10.39 22.56
C LYS A 431 -14.37 -9.30 23.14
N ASP A 432 -14.50 -8.09 22.61
CA ASP A 432 -13.79 -6.90 23.09
C ASP A 432 -12.25 -7.09 23.06
N CYS A 433 -11.73 -7.83 22.08
CA CYS A 433 -10.30 -8.13 21.94
C CYS A 433 -9.65 -7.32 20.82
N ASP A 434 -8.49 -6.74 21.10
CA ASP A 434 -7.70 -5.99 20.13
C ASP A 434 -6.34 -6.64 19.83
N TYR A 435 -6.01 -6.72 18.54
CA TYR A 435 -4.72 -7.18 18.02
C TYR A 435 -4.06 -6.00 17.32
N ASP A 436 -2.88 -5.57 17.77
CA ASP A 436 -2.22 -4.38 17.21
C ASP A 436 -0.72 -4.61 17.01
N ASN A 437 -0.24 -4.34 15.79
CA ASN A 437 1.18 -4.48 15.43
C ASN A 437 1.75 -5.87 15.78
N VAL A 438 0.99 -6.91 15.45
CA VAL A 438 1.41 -8.32 15.59
C VAL A 438 1.75 -8.89 14.22
N ILE A 439 2.90 -9.55 14.12
CA ILE A 439 3.27 -10.30 12.92
C ILE A 439 3.11 -11.80 13.19
N VAL A 440 2.44 -12.53 12.31
CA VAL A 440 2.38 -13.99 12.35
C VAL A 440 2.98 -14.57 11.08
N MET A 441 3.90 -15.51 11.20
CA MET A 441 4.56 -16.08 10.03
C MET A 441 4.84 -17.57 10.12
N ASN A 442 4.96 -18.21 8.95
CA ASN A 442 5.44 -19.58 8.76
C ASN A 442 4.68 -20.64 9.60
N THR A 443 3.40 -20.40 9.88
CA THR A 443 2.52 -21.34 10.60
C THR A 443 2.11 -22.51 9.71
N ASP A 444 1.90 -23.69 10.29
CA ASP A 444 1.37 -24.86 9.57
C ASP A 444 -0.05 -24.64 9.05
N GLY A 445 -0.87 -24.01 9.88
CA GLY A 445 -2.22 -23.58 9.57
C GLY A 445 -2.31 -22.09 9.27
N THR A 446 -3.51 -21.53 9.45
CA THR A 446 -3.77 -20.10 9.31
C THR A 446 -2.96 -19.29 10.34
N GLY A 447 -2.47 -18.11 9.97
CA GLY A 447 -1.76 -17.23 10.91
C GLY A 447 -2.66 -16.75 12.05
N PHE A 448 -3.59 -15.87 11.73
CA PHE A 448 -4.69 -15.44 12.60
C PHE A 448 -5.94 -16.25 12.26
N GLY A 449 -6.13 -17.42 12.87
CA GLY A 449 -7.30 -18.26 12.62
C GLY A 449 -8.27 -18.19 13.80
N MET A 450 -9.07 -17.13 13.81
CA MET A 450 -9.91 -16.74 14.93
C MET A 450 -11.38 -16.64 14.51
N ASP A 451 -12.28 -17.25 15.27
CA ASP A 451 -13.66 -17.46 14.86
C ASP A 451 -14.65 -16.77 15.81
N CYS A 452 -15.71 -16.22 15.23
CA CYS A 452 -16.86 -15.59 15.90
C CYS A 452 -16.51 -14.38 16.80
N PRO A 453 -15.90 -13.31 16.25
CA PRO A 453 -15.59 -12.09 16.98
C PRO A 453 -16.84 -11.26 17.32
N ILE A 454 -16.86 -10.63 18.49
CA ILE A 454 -17.81 -9.57 18.84
C ILE A 454 -17.04 -8.33 19.29
N ASN A 455 -17.19 -7.20 18.59
CA ASN A 455 -16.55 -5.94 18.96
C ASN A 455 -15.02 -6.07 19.09
N CYS A 456 -14.39 -6.71 18.10
CA CYS A 456 -12.95 -6.96 18.10
C CYS A 456 -12.26 -6.19 16.96
N THR A 457 -10.95 -6.00 17.07
CA THR A 457 -10.17 -5.31 16.03
C THR A 457 -8.84 -5.99 15.74
N ILE A 458 -8.40 -5.92 14.48
CA ILE A 458 -7.03 -6.28 14.06
C ILE A 458 -6.46 -5.07 13.33
N ARG A 459 -5.39 -4.48 13.86
CA ARG A 459 -4.79 -3.26 13.32
C ARG A 459 -3.30 -3.44 13.10
N ASN A 460 -2.80 -2.89 12.00
CA ASN A 460 -1.36 -2.83 11.72
C ASN A 460 -0.65 -4.22 11.78
N CYS A 461 -1.42 -5.30 11.62
CA CYS A 461 -0.93 -6.67 11.73
C CYS A 461 -0.50 -7.21 10.37
N GLU A 462 0.43 -8.15 10.40
CA GLU A 462 0.97 -8.76 9.19
C GLU A 462 0.96 -10.28 9.27
N ALA A 463 0.71 -10.94 8.13
CA ALA A 463 0.70 -12.40 8.03
C ALA A 463 1.48 -12.91 6.81
N PHE A 464 2.51 -13.73 7.05
CA PHE A 464 3.46 -14.16 6.02
C PHE A 464 3.65 -15.67 5.94
N GLY A 465 3.51 -16.23 4.74
CA GLY A 465 3.88 -17.63 4.51
C GLY A 465 3.12 -18.62 5.39
N CYS A 466 1.93 -18.25 5.89
CA CYS A 466 1.10 -19.12 6.70
C CYS A 466 0.49 -20.22 5.84
N GLY A 467 0.22 -21.37 6.47
CA GLY A 467 -0.34 -22.53 5.80
C GLY A 467 0.70 -23.45 5.18
N LYS A 468 1.93 -23.52 5.74
CA LYS A 468 3.03 -24.28 5.12
C LYS A 468 2.76 -25.78 5.00
N ALA A 469 1.88 -26.34 5.83
CA ALA A 469 1.48 -27.74 5.75
C ALA A 469 0.31 -27.98 4.77
N ALA A 470 -0.33 -26.92 4.27
CA ALA A 470 -1.55 -26.97 3.46
C ALA A 470 -1.28 -27.03 1.95
N THR A 471 -2.35 -27.16 1.16
CA THR A 471 -2.34 -26.97 -0.30
C THR A 471 -3.43 -25.97 -0.69
N THR A 472 -3.44 -25.54 -1.96
CA THR A 472 -4.46 -24.61 -2.48
C THR A 472 -5.89 -25.17 -2.47
N SER A 473 -6.06 -26.49 -2.29
CA SER A 473 -7.36 -27.15 -2.12
C SER A 473 -7.81 -27.27 -0.66
N SER A 474 -6.95 -26.97 0.32
CA SER A 474 -7.32 -26.99 1.74
C SER A 474 -8.45 -26.00 2.03
N ALA A 475 -9.22 -26.23 3.10
CA ALA A 475 -10.34 -25.34 3.43
C ALA A 475 -9.87 -23.95 3.91
N GLY A 476 -8.87 -23.91 4.80
CA GLY A 476 -8.26 -22.70 5.38
C GLY A 476 -6.88 -22.39 4.81
N ALA A 477 -5.88 -22.17 5.68
CA ALA A 477 -4.51 -21.79 5.32
C ALA A 477 -4.37 -20.33 4.86
N SER A 478 -4.94 -19.44 5.66
CA SER A 478 -4.97 -18.00 5.40
C SER A 478 -3.87 -17.25 6.17
N GLY A 479 -3.56 -16.03 5.77
CA GLY A 479 -2.87 -15.08 6.64
C GLY A 479 -3.78 -14.71 7.81
N ILE A 480 -4.91 -14.06 7.51
CA ILE A 480 -6.01 -13.80 8.44
C ILE A 480 -7.25 -14.54 7.94
N GLY A 481 -7.78 -15.47 8.73
CA GLY A 481 -8.94 -16.29 8.35
C GLY A 481 -9.95 -16.36 9.48
N MET A 482 -11.14 -15.81 9.25
CA MET A 482 -12.18 -15.67 10.27
C MET A 482 -13.43 -16.48 9.93
N GLY A 483 -13.82 -17.35 10.85
CA GLY A 483 -15.14 -17.98 10.90
C GLY A 483 -16.19 -17.08 11.55
N THR A 484 -17.43 -17.21 11.11
CA THR A 484 -18.59 -16.50 11.64
C THR A 484 -19.78 -17.44 11.78
N GLY A 485 -20.84 -17.01 12.47
CA GLY A 485 -22.14 -17.68 12.39
C GLY A 485 -22.67 -18.27 13.69
N TYR A 486 -21.97 -18.05 14.80
CA TYR A 486 -22.41 -18.45 16.11
C TYR A 486 -23.49 -17.50 16.68
N SER A 487 -23.28 -16.18 16.54
CA SER A 487 -24.15 -15.12 17.07
C SER A 487 -24.43 -14.03 16.02
N GLU A 488 -25.61 -13.41 16.10
CA GLU A 488 -25.93 -12.23 15.26
C GLU A 488 -25.20 -10.96 15.70
N GLU A 489 -24.57 -10.96 16.88
CA GLU A 489 -23.81 -9.82 17.41
C GLU A 489 -22.39 -9.72 16.82
N GLU A 490 -21.97 -10.72 16.04
CA GLU A 490 -20.59 -10.82 15.55
C GLU A 490 -20.20 -9.62 14.68
N ASN A 491 -19.12 -8.92 15.04
CA ASN A 491 -18.62 -7.77 14.30
C ASN A 491 -17.13 -7.55 14.58
N MET A 492 -16.41 -7.05 13.58
CA MET A 492 -14.97 -6.77 13.66
C MET A 492 -14.52 -5.74 12.63
N ILE A 493 -13.47 -5.00 12.98
CA ILE A 493 -12.72 -4.15 12.05
C ILE A 493 -11.30 -4.73 11.87
N ILE A 494 -10.91 -4.98 10.61
CA ILE A 494 -9.53 -5.29 10.22
C ILE A 494 -9.01 -4.08 9.44
N GLU A 495 -7.96 -3.45 9.94
CA GLU A 495 -7.47 -2.16 9.44
C GLU A 495 -5.95 -2.15 9.26
N ASN A 496 -5.47 -1.56 8.16
CA ASN A 496 -4.05 -1.36 7.90
C ASN A 496 -3.22 -2.67 7.94
N CYS A 497 -3.83 -3.79 7.58
CA CYS A 497 -3.18 -5.10 7.67
C CYS A 497 -2.58 -5.53 6.33
N TYR A 498 -1.54 -6.36 6.41
CA TYR A 498 -0.82 -6.83 5.24
C TYR A 498 -0.62 -8.35 5.23
N CYS A 499 -1.06 -9.03 4.15
CA CYS A 499 -0.94 -10.48 4.02
C CYS A 499 -0.19 -10.89 2.75
N GLU A 500 0.89 -11.65 2.90
CA GLU A 500 1.70 -12.06 1.75
C GLU A 500 2.14 -13.52 1.76
N GLY A 501 2.06 -14.16 0.58
CA GLY A 501 2.66 -15.49 0.36
C GLY A 501 2.02 -16.60 1.16
N ASN A 502 0.81 -16.41 1.67
CA ASN A 502 0.07 -17.43 2.40
C ASN A 502 -0.47 -18.48 1.42
N MET A 503 -0.52 -19.74 1.86
CA MET A 503 -0.81 -20.87 0.98
C MET A 503 -2.13 -20.72 0.22
N LYS A 504 -3.19 -20.28 0.89
CA LYS A 504 -4.50 -20.12 0.26
C LYS A 504 -4.98 -18.68 0.23
N PHE A 505 -5.31 -18.09 1.37
CA PHE A 505 -5.91 -16.76 1.41
C PHE A 505 -5.00 -15.72 2.07
N GLY A 506 -5.02 -14.47 1.60
CA GLY A 506 -4.51 -13.34 2.35
C GLY A 506 -5.43 -13.03 3.54
N ILE A 507 -6.62 -12.49 3.24
CA ILE A 507 -7.71 -12.25 4.21
C ILE A 507 -8.96 -13.02 3.77
N PHE A 508 -9.54 -13.78 4.69
CA PHE A 508 -10.65 -14.69 4.40
C PHE A 508 -11.73 -14.68 5.47
N PHE A 509 -12.99 -14.75 5.03
CA PHE A 509 -14.15 -14.92 5.89
C PHE A 509 -14.98 -16.13 5.48
N GLU A 510 -15.51 -16.85 6.45
CA GLU A 510 -16.47 -17.93 6.20
C GLU A 510 -17.58 -18.01 7.24
N HIS A 511 -18.72 -18.55 6.83
CA HIS A 511 -19.74 -18.95 7.80
C HIS A 511 -19.55 -20.42 8.22
N GLN A 512 -19.31 -20.66 9.50
CA GLN A 512 -19.00 -21.98 10.07
C GLN A 512 -20.18 -22.96 10.00
N GLY A 513 -21.41 -22.47 9.78
CA GLY A 513 -22.58 -23.30 9.50
C GLY A 513 -22.42 -24.22 8.27
N ARG A 514 -21.46 -23.93 7.41
CA ARG A 514 -21.07 -24.81 6.29
C ARG A 514 -20.50 -26.16 6.72
N PHE A 515 -19.83 -26.17 7.86
CA PHE A 515 -19.29 -27.38 8.47
C PHE A 515 -20.25 -27.95 9.50
N ASN A 516 -20.95 -27.09 10.23
CA ASN A 516 -21.91 -27.53 11.24
C ASN A 516 -23.07 -26.55 11.45
N ALA A 517 -24.10 -26.68 10.62
CA ALA A 517 -25.31 -25.86 10.70
C ALA A 517 -26.14 -26.07 11.99
N SER A 518 -25.83 -27.09 12.81
CA SER A 518 -26.54 -27.30 14.08
C SER A 518 -26.07 -26.35 15.19
N TYR A 519 -24.84 -25.84 15.10
CA TYR A 519 -24.25 -25.00 16.14
C TYR A 519 -24.04 -23.55 15.67
N TYR A 520 -23.75 -23.36 14.39
CA TYR A 520 -23.57 -22.04 13.80
C TYR A 520 -24.83 -21.68 13.00
N THR A 521 -25.78 -21.05 13.68
CA THR A 521 -27.16 -20.86 13.21
C THR A 521 -27.50 -19.42 12.86
N ALA A 522 -26.60 -18.46 13.10
CA ALA A 522 -26.86 -17.04 12.84
C ALA A 522 -27.20 -16.84 11.36
N GLN A 523 -28.31 -16.15 11.08
CA GLN A 523 -28.75 -15.87 9.70
C GLN A 523 -28.41 -14.45 9.25
N LYS A 524 -27.91 -13.67 10.20
CA LYS A 524 -27.42 -12.30 10.09
C LYS A 524 -26.19 -12.19 10.96
N LEU A 525 -25.27 -11.33 10.55
CA LEU A 525 -24.09 -10.99 11.32
C LEU A 525 -24.09 -9.47 11.50
N GLY A 526 -23.40 -9.01 12.53
CA GLY A 526 -22.94 -7.64 12.56
C GLY A 526 -21.93 -7.40 11.42
N ARG A 527 -21.49 -6.15 11.29
CA ARG A 527 -20.69 -5.75 10.13
C ARG A 527 -19.23 -6.16 10.31
N MET A 528 -18.69 -6.87 9.33
CA MET A 528 -17.25 -7.13 9.20
C MET A 528 -16.66 -6.09 8.25
N ILE A 529 -15.71 -5.28 8.71
CA ILE A 529 -15.12 -4.21 7.91
C ILE A 529 -13.63 -4.50 7.75
N ILE A 530 -13.17 -4.57 6.51
CA ILE A 530 -11.78 -4.66 6.12
C ILE A 530 -11.45 -3.34 5.45
N VAL A 531 -10.51 -2.57 6.00
CA VAL A 531 -10.20 -1.22 5.51
C VAL A 531 -8.71 -0.99 5.38
N ASN A 532 -8.28 -0.40 4.26
CA ASN A 532 -6.87 -0.06 4.01
C ASN A 532 -5.92 -1.27 4.17
N CYS A 533 -6.38 -2.46 3.81
CA CYS A 533 -5.57 -3.68 3.86
C CYS A 533 -5.03 -4.02 2.47
N SER A 534 -3.85 -4.62 2.40
CA SER A 534 -3.30 -5.13 1.13
C SER A 534 -2.96 -6.61 1.25
N ALA A 535 -3.16 -7.34 0.15
CA ALA A 535 -2.76 -8.74 0.07
C ALA A 535 -2.14 -9.04 -1.29
N ARG A 536 -1.06 -9.82 -1.31
CA ARG A 536 -0.39 -10.24 -2.55
C ARG A 536 0.27 -11.60 -2.46
N ASN A 537 0.55 -12.19 -3.61
CA ASN A 537 1.26 -13.48 -3.73
C ASN A 537 0.61 -14.63 -2.95
N ASN A 538 -0.64 -14.47 -2.53
CA ASN A 538 -1.46 -15.55 -2.02
C ASN A 538 -2.13 -16.25 -3.21
N TYR A 539 -2.61 -17.48 -3.03
CA TYR A 539 -3.44 -18.12 -4.05
C TYR A 539 -4.74 -17.33 -4.29
N ILE A 540 -5.28 -16.73 -3.23
CA ILE A 540 -6.38 -15.78 -3.22
C ILE A 540 -6.05 -14.64 -2.25
N ASP A 541 -6.11 -13.38 -2.69
CA ASP A 541 -5.74 -12.26 -1.81
C ASP A 541 -6.88 -11.92 -0.84
N PHE A 542 -8.10 -11.78 -1.35
CA PHE A 542 -9.30 -11.61 -0.51
C PHE A 542 -10.39 -12.62 -0.85
N GLY A 543 -10.94 -13.27 0.18
CA GLY A 543 -11.95 -14.31 0.04
C GLY A 543 -13.13 -14.17 1.00
N CYS A 544 -14.31 -14.58 0.54
CA CYS A 544 -15.47 -14.74 1.42
C CYS A 544 -16.32 -15.93 0.96
N GLU A 545 -16.60 -16.84 1.89
CA GLU A 545 -17.42 -18.03 1.65
C GLU A 545 -18.62 -18.05 2.60
N LEU A 546 -19.82 -17.77 2.07
CA LEU A 546 -21.06 -17.67 2.87
C LEU A 546 -21.07 -16.53 3.89
N GLY A 547 -20.18 -15.54 3.78
CA GLY A 547 -20.20 -14.39 4.68
C GLY A 547 -21.41 -13.48 4.46
N VAL A 548 -21.73 -12.70 5.49
CA VAL A 548 -22.85 -11.75 5.53
C VAL A 548 -22.33 -10.39 5.98
N ASP A 549 -22.72 -9.32 5.30
CA ASP A 549 -22.37 -7.94 5.70
C ASP A 549 -20.86 -7.65 5.81
N VAL A 550 -20.08 -8.26 4.92
CA VAL A 550 -18.63 -8.03 4.80
C VAL A 550 -18.35 -6.85 3.89
N VAL A 551 -17.54 -5.89 4.33
CA VAL A 551 -17.18 -4.70 3.56
C VAL A 551 -15.67 -4.65 3.39
N TYR A 552 -15.21 -4.67 2.14
CA TYR A 552 -13.82 -4.38 1.77
C TYR A 552 -13.75 -2.94 1.29
N ARG A 553 -12.96 -2.09 1.97
CA ARG A 553 -12.87 -0.66 1.71
C ARG A 553 -11.42 -0.21 1.53
N CYS A 554 -11.12 0.49 0.44
CA CYS A 554 -9.76 1.00 0.17
C CYS A 554 -8.69 -0.11 0.28
N CYS A 555 -9.03 -1.35 -0.11
CA CYS A 555 -8.07 -2.45 -0.06
C CYS A 555 -7.41 -2.64 -1.43
N ASP A 556 -6.14 -3.02 -1.39
CA ASP A 556 -5.30 -3.14 -2.58
C ASP A 556 -5.00 -4.59 -2.92
N VAL A 557 -5.13 -4.90 -4.21
CA VAL A 557 -4.80 -6.21 -4.80
C VAL A 557 -3.67 -6.01 -5.79
N TYR A 558 -2.46 -6.46 -5.46
CA TYR A 558 -1.31 -6.34 -6.34
C TYR A 558 -1.24 -7.53 -7.31
N ALA A 559 -1.52 -7.26 -8.59
CA ALA A 559 -1.50 -8.24 -9.67
C ALA A 559 -0.08 -8.41 -10.27
N ASP A 560 0.89 -8.88 -9.49
CA ASP A 560 2.24 -9.18 -10.01
C ASP A 560 2.38 -10.63 -10.54
N SER A 561 1.41 -11.50 -10.24
CA SER A 561 1.37 -12.88 -10.76
C SER A 561 0.06 -13.22 -11.46
N THR A 562 0.16 -13.58 -12.75
CA THR A 562 -0.96 -13.96 -13.64
C THR A 562 -1.55 -15.35 -13.33
N ALA A 563 -0.98 -16.09 -12.38
CA ALA A 563 -1.29 -17.50 -12.14
C ALA A 563 -2.40 -17.78 -11.11
N HIS A 564 -2.88 -16.78 -10.37
CA HIS A 564 -3.71 -16.99 -9.17
C HIS A 564 -4.99 -16.14 -9.12
N THR A 565 -6.05 -16.68 -8.49
CA THR A 565 -7.36 -16.02 -8.38
C THR A 565 -7.32 -14.96 -7.29
N LYS A 566 -7.15 -13.69 -7.64
CA LYS A 566 -6.94 -12.63 -6.62
C LYS A 566 -8.13 -12.36 -5.68
N LEU A 567 -9.35 -12.59 -6.14
CA LEU A 567 -10.58 -12.36 -5.39
C LEU A 567 -11.53 -13.55 -5.54
N ALA A 568 -11.92 -14.16 -4.42
CA ALA A 568 -12.82 -15.33 -4.41
C ALA A 568 -14.03 -15.12 -3.49
N PHE A 569 -15.17 -14.77 -4.09
CA PHE A 569 -16.44 -14.58 -3.40
C PHE A 569 -17.44 -15.58 -3.96
N ASN A 570 -17.90 -16.51 -3.12
CA ASN A 570 -18.90 -17.46 -3.57
C ASN A 570 -20.26 -16.77 -3.78
N HIS A 571 -21.14 -17.35 -4.61
CA HIS A 571 -22.43 -16.73 -4.96
C HIS A 571 -23.45 -16.71 -3.81
N HIS A 572 -23.15 -17.43 -2.73
CA HIS A 572 -23.95 -17.46 -1.51
C HIS A 572 -23.53 -16.41 -0.47
N THR A 573 -22.46 -15.68 -0.73
CA THR A 573 -22.06 -14.54 0.08
C THR A 573 -23.07 -13.41 -0.10
N ILE A 574 -23.55 -12.84 0.99
CA ILE A 574 -24.65 -11.86 1.01
C ILE A 574 -24.17 -10.53 1.57
N ARG A 575 -24.59 -9.44 0.93
CA ARG A 575 -24.18 -8.07 1.29
C ARG A 575 -22.65 -7.89 1.42
N CYS A 576 -21.86 -8.62 0.62
CA CYS A 576 -20.44 -8.34 0.46
C CYS A 576 -20.26 -7.11 -0.44
N ARG A 577 -19.59 -6.07 0.06
CA ARG A 577 -19.40 -4.78 -0.64
C ARG A 577 -17.94 -4.47 -0.84
N PHE A 578 -17.66 -3.84 -1.98
CA PHE A 578 -16.36 -3.32 -2.36
C PHE A 578 -16.47 -1.81 -2.53
N GLU A 579 -15.73 -1.08 -1.72
CA GLU A 579 -15.79 0.37 -1.62
C GLU A 579 -14.37 0.91 -1.90
N TYR A 580 -14.17 1.58 -3.03
CA TYR A 580 -12.86 2.16 -3.39
C TYR A 580 -11.71 1.14 -3.49
N MET A 581 -11.98 -0.07 -3.97
CA MET A 581 -10.93 -1.04 -4.31
C MET A 581 -10.14 -0.58 -5.54
N ASP A 582 -8.83 -0.80 -5.56
CA ASP A 582 -7.98 -0.59 -6.74
C ASP A 582 -7.51 -1.94 -7.31
N VAL A 583 -8.37 -2.64 -8.05
CA VAL A 583 -7.99 -3.86 -8.79
C VAL A 583 -7.62 -3.48 -10.23
N LYS A 584 -6.35 -3.66 -10.59
CA LYS A 584 -5.83 -3.45 -11.96
C LYS A 584 -5.29 -4.75 -12.55
N ALA A 585 -5.31 -4.84 -13.89
CA ALA A 585 -4.64 -5.89 -14.67
C ALA A 585 -4.96 -7.35 -14.26
N ARG A 586 -6.19 -7.62 -13.81
CA ARG A 586 -6.61 -8.95 -13.33
C ARG A 586 -6.85 -9.96 -14.47
N PHE A 587 -7.39 -9.51 -15.59
CA PHE A 587 -7.89 -10.40 -16.64
C PHE A 587 -7.04 -10.31 -17.92
N ASP A 588 -6.57 -11.45 -18.40
CA ASP A 588 -5.74 -11.55 -19.61
C ASP A 588 -6.50 -11.08 -20.85
N ASP A 589 -7.81 -11.35 -20.91
CA ASP A 589 -8.69 -10.92 -21.99
C ASP A 589 -9.18 -9.46 -21.85
N VAL A 590 -8.66 -8.70 -20.89
CA VAL A 590 -8.93 -7.28 -20.64
C VAL A 590 -7.60 -6.52 -20.45
N ALA A 591 -6.61 -6.83 -21.28
CA ALA A 591 -5.27 -6.24 -21.20
C ALA A 591 -5.14 -4.87 -21.88
N ASP A 592 -5.95 -4.57 -22.90
CA ASP A 592 -5.89 -3.30 -23.64
C ASP A 592 -6.60 -2.18 -22.88
N SER A 593 -5.83 -1.28 -22.26
CA SER A 593 -6.35 -0.12 -21.51
C SER A 593 -7.05 0.93 -22.38
N SER A 594 -6.87 0.90 -23.70
CA SER A 594 -7.55 1.79 -24.65
C SER A 594 -8.94 1.27 -25.07
N ALA A 595 -9.25 0.00 -24.79
CA ALA A 595 -10.51 -0.61 -25.17
C ALA A 595 -11.69 0.00 -24.38
N TYR A 596 -12.82 0.24 -25.06
CA TYR A 596 -13.99 0.90 -24.46
C TYR A 596 -14.56 0.19 -23.22
N TYR A 597 -14.34 -1.12 -23.11
CA TYR A 597 -14.83 -1.95 -22.01
C TYR A 597 -13.84 -2.08 -20.86
N TYR A 598 -12.59 -1.63 -21.00
CA TYR A 598 -11.57 -1.75 -19.96
C TYR A 598 -12.02 -1.08 -18.66
N LYS A 599 -12.33 0.22 -18.72
CA LYS A 599 -12.83 0.99 -17.56
C LYS A 599 -14.12 0.38 -16.97
N PRO A 600 -15.17 0.09 -17.76
CA PRO A 600 -16.37 -0.58 -17.24
C PRO A 600 -16.13 -1.92 -16.54
N VAL A 601 -15.26 -2.77 -17.09
CA VAL A 601 -14.98 -4.09 -16.50
C VAL A 601 -14.32 -3.92 -15.15
N TYR A 602 -13.28 -3.09 -15.04
CA TYR A 602 -12.59 -2.86 -13.78
C TYR A 602 -13.44 -2.08 -12.77
N TRP A 603 -14.29 -1.15 -13.21
CA TRP A 603 -15.33 -0.58 -12.35
C TRP A 603 -16.26 -1.66 -11.76
N ALA A 604 -16.75 -2.58 -12.60
CA ALA A 604 -17.64 -3.64 -12.15
C ALA A 604 -16.94 -4.60 -11.17
N VAL A 605 -15.64 -4.87 -11.35
CA VAL A 605 -14.83 -5.62 -10.39
C VAL A 605 -14.67 -4.85 -9.08
N ASN A 606 -14.29 -3.58 -9.14
CA ASN A 606 -14.06 -2.72 -7.98
C ASN A 606 -15.33 -2.41 -7.18
N LYS A 607 -16.52 -2.63 -7.77
CA LYS A 607 -17.83 -2.57 -7.11
C LYS A 607 -18.37 -3.96 -6.69
N GLY A 608 -17.66 -5.05 -6.98
CA GLY A 608 -18.12 -6.42 -6.70
C GLY A 608 -19.27 -6.91 -7.56
N ILE A 609 -19.58 -6.21 -8.65
CA ILE A 609 -20.65 -6.59 -9.59
C ILE A 609 -20.25 -7.86 -10.35
N THR A 610 -18.96 -8.09 -10.57
CA THR A 610 -18.46 -9.28 -11.27
C THR A 610 -17.11 -9.74 -10.73
N THR A 611 -16.87 -11.04 -10.82
CA THR A 611 -15.60 -11.70 -10.47
C THR A 611 -14.92 -12.36 -11.69
N GLY A 612 -15.50 -12.21 -12.89
CA GLY A 612 -15.07 -12.94 -14.09
C GLY A 612 -15.76 -14.30 -14.24
N VAL A 613 -15.21 -15.16 -15.12
CA VAL A 613 -15.65 -16.56 -15.33
C VAL A 613 -14.55 -17.57 -14.99
N GLY A 614 -13.36 -17.09 -14.63
CA GLY A 614 -12.22 -17.90 -14.22
C GLY A 614 -11.25 -17.07 -13.37
N SER A 615 -10.08 -17.63 -13.08
CA SER A 615 -9.04 -16.96 -12.28
C SER A 615 -8.55 -15.65 -12.91
N ASN A 616 -8.32 -15.67 -14.23
CA ASN A 616 -7.74 -14.59 -15.03
C ASN A 616 -8.55 -14.27 -16.31
N THR A 617 -9.82 -14.72 -16.40
CA THR A 617 -10.65 -14.51 -17.59
C THR A 617 -11.98 -13.83 -17.24
N PHE A 618 -12.30 -12.74 -17.93
CA PHE A 618 -13.60 -12.07 -17.84
C PHE A 618 -14.64 -12.66 -18.80
N GLY A 619 -14.21 -13.04 -20.01
CA GLY A 619 -15.04 -13.55 -21.11
C GLY A 619 -15.60 -12.43 -21.99
N ILE A 620 -14.76 -11.50 -22.46
CA ILE A 620 -15.21 -10.28 -23.18
C ILE A 620 -16.08 -10.55 -24.43
N ASN A 621 -15.83 -11.66 -25.14
CA ASN A 621 -16.55 -12.05 -26.36
C ASN A 621 -17.65 -13.09 -26.11
N ALA A 622 -17.86 -13.52 -24.87
CA ALA A 622 -18.89 -14.51 -24.56
C ALA A 622 -20.27 -13.83 -24.45
N ASN A 623 -21.30 -14.53 -24.93
CA ASN A 623 -22.69 -14.16 -24.73
C ASN A 623 -23.01 -14.13 -23.23
N CYS A 624 -23.69 -13.08 -22.79
CA CYS A 624 -24.22 -12.96 -21.45
C CYS A 624 -25.53 -13.75 -21.38
N THR A 625 -25.67 -14.68 -20.43
CA THR A 625 -26.96 -15.35 -20.21
C THR A 625 -27.88 -14.49 -19.37
N VAL A 626 -29.18 -14.79 -19.37
CA VAL A 626 -30.15 -14.12 -18.50
C VAL A 626 -29.76 -14.27 -17.02
N GLY A 627 -29.29 -15.44 -16.60
CA GLY A 627 -28.80 -15.67 -15.23
C GLY A 627 -27.63 -14.76 -14.87
N GLN A 628 -26.66 -14.57 -15.78
CA GLN A 628 -25.53 -13.65 -15.56
C GLN A 628 -25.99 -12.20 -15.47
N ALA A 629 -26.86 -11.76 -16.39
CA ALA A 629 -27.45 -10.43 -16.39
C ALA A 629 -28.18 -10.10 -15.08
N VAL A 630 -29.00 -11.03 -14.60
CA VAL A 630 -29.71 -10.91 -13.33
C VAL A 630 -28.74 -10.90 -12.15
N THR A 631 -27.69 -11.72 -12.17
CA THR A 631 -26.65 -11.73 -11.14
C THR A 631 -25.93 -10.38 -11.05
N PHE A 632 -25.66 -9.71 -12.18
CA PHE A 632 -25.07 -8.37 -12.17
C PHE A 632 -25.99 -7.35 -11.47
N LEU A 633 -27.29 -7.34 -11.79
CA LEU A 633 -28.26 -6.45 -11.14
C LEU A 633 -28.43 -6.76 -9.66
N TYR A 634 -28.42 -8.03 -9.29
CA TYR A 634 -28.50 -8.47 -7.89
C TYR A 634 -27.29 -8.01 -7.08
N ARG A 635 -26.08 -8.15 -7.63
CA ARG A 635 -24.84 -7.66 -7.01
C ARG A 635 -24.82 -6.14 -6.89
N LEU A 636 -25.25 -5.46 -7.94
CA LEU A 636 -25.39 -4.00 -7.98
C LEU A 636 -26.39 -3.49 -6.93
N ALA A 637 -27.46 -4.25 -6.66
CA ALA A 637 -28.41 -3.97 -5.57
C ALA A 637 -27.84 -4.23 -4.17
N GLY A 638 -26.56 -4.62 -4.05
CA GLY A 638 -25.91 -4.93 -2.78
C GLY A 638 -26.22 -6.33 -2.27
N LEU A 639 -26.54 -7.30 -3.14
CA LEU A 639 -26.80 -8.70 -2.78
C LEU A 639 -27.88 -8.84 -1.67
N PRO A 640 -29.10 -8.31 -1.88
CA PRO A 640 -30.14 -8.31 -0.84
C PRO A 640 -30.67 -9.72 -0.54
N GLY A 641 -30.61 -10.15 0.71
CA GLY A 641 -31.15 -11.46 1.13
C GLY A 641 -30.78 -11.81 2.57
N THR A 642 -31.22 -12.96 3.06
CA THR A 642 -30.73 -13.56 4.32
C THR A 642 -29.76 -14.67 4.00
N LEU A 643 -28.84 -14.97 4.92
CA LEU A 643 -27.92 -16.09 4.74
C LEU A 643 -28.66 -17.37 4.36
N LYS A 644 -28.12 -18.11 3.40
CA LYS A 644 -28.63 -19.45 3.05
C LYS A 644 -27.63 -20.47 3.55
N LEU A 645 -27.98 -21.16 4.64
CA LEU A 645 -27.25 -22.32 5.11
C LEU A 645 -27.54 -23.51 4.19
N VAL A 646 -26.81 -23.58 3.07
CA VAL A 646 -26.86 -24.71 2.16
C VAL A 646 -25.68 -25.63 2.43
N ASN A 647 -25.94 -26.94 2.42
CA ASN A 647 -24.88 -27.93 2.34
C ASN A 647 -24.29 -27.84 0.92
N HIS A 648 -22.97 -27.68 0.81
CA HIS A 648 -22.22 -27.07 -0.30
C HIS A 648 -22.40 -27.60 -1.74
N ALA A 649 -23.33 -28.51 -2.03
CA ALA A 649 -23.28 -29.36 -3.22
C ALA A 649 -24.21 -29.01 -4.40
N GLU A 650 -25.24 -28.16 -4.30
CA GLU A 650 -26.36 -28.26 -5.28
C GLU A 650 -26.97 -26.98 -5.87
N SER A 651 -26.56 -25.77 -5.48
CA SER A 651 -27.18 -24.55 -6.02
C SER A 651 -26.40 -23.92 -7.18
N ILE A 652 -27.12 -23.41 -8.18
CA ILE A 652 -26.53 -22.76 -9.36
C ILE A 652 -26.31 -21.27 -9.04
N TYR A 653 -25.20 -20.67 -9.51
CA TYR A 653 -24.78 -19.31 -9.13
C TYR A 653 -25.85 -18.19 -9.26
N TYR A 654 -26.84 -18.37 -10.12
CA TYR A 654 -27.89 -17.38 -10.37
C TYR A 654 -29.14 -17.58 -9.53
N GLU A 655 -29.27 -18.66 -8.76
CA GLU A 655 -30.54 -19.05 -8.11
C GLU A 655 -31.09 -17.95 -7.21
N ASP A 656 -30.26 -17.42 -6.32
CA ASP A 656 -30.63 -16.34 -5.38
C ASP A 656 -30.99 -15.06 -6.14
N SER A 657 -30.17 -14.70 -7.12
CA SER A 657 -30.41 -13.52 -7.95
C SER A 657 -31.71 -13.64 -8.77
N LEU A 658 -32.03 -14.84 -9.25
CA LEU A 658 -33.22 -15.11 -10.05
C LEU A 658 -34.48 -15.08 -9.18
N GLN A 659 -34.42 -15.67 -7.98
CA GLN A 659 -35.50 -15.60 -7.01
C GLN A 659 -35.80 -14.14 -6.63
N TRP A 660 -34.76 -13.36 -6.31
CA TRP A 660 -34.89 -11.93 -6.03
C TRP A 660 -35.48 -11.17 -7.22
N ALA A 661 -35.00 -11.41 -8.44
CA ALA A 661 -35.47 -10.72 -9.62
C ALA A 661 -36.94 -11.03 -9.96
N LYS A 662 -37.39 -12.27 -9.77
CA LYS A 662 -38.81 -12.65 -9.91
C LYS A 662 -39.67 -11.97 -8.85
N ALA A 663 -39.23 -11.99 -7.59
CA ALA A 663 -39.96 -11.38 -6.48
C ALA A 663 -40.13 -9.86 -6.65
N ASN A 664 -39.17 -9.19 -7.30
CA ASN A 664 -39.21 -7.75 -7.57
C ASN A 664 -39.73 -7.40 -8.98
N GLY A 665 -40.24 -8.37 -9.74
CA GLY A 665 -40.78 -8.14 -11.08
C GLY A 665 -39.76 -7.67 -12.12
N ILE A 666 -38.46 -7.88 -11.88
CA ILE A 666 -37.35 -7.54 -12.80
C ILE A 666 -37.36 -8.48 -14.01
N VAL A 667 -37.69 -9.75 -13.79
CA VAL A 667 -37.85 -10.77 -14.84
C VAL A 667 -39.19 -11.48 -14.71
N ASP A 668 -39.62 -12.13 -15.78
CA ASP A 668 -40.86 -12.91 -15.80
C ASP A 668 -40.68 -14.26 -15.07
N ASN A 669 -41.77 -14.82 -14.53
CA ASN A 669 -41.70 -16.04 -13.71
C ASN A 669 -41.15 -17.28 -14.43
N ASN A 670 -41.38 -17.39 -15.75
CA ASN A 670 -40.97 -18.53 -16.58
C ASN A 670 -39.69 -18.27 -17.39
N VAL A 671 -38.90 -17.25 -17.00
CA VAL A 671 -37.65 -16.92 -17.70
C VAL A 671 -36.64 -18.07 -17.60
N ASP A 672 -36.00 -18.40 -18.73
CA ASP A 672 -34.89 -19.36 -18.78
C ASP A 672 -33.57 -18.65 -18.44
N PRO A 673 -32.93 -18.94 -17.28
CA PRO A 673 -31.66 -18.32 -16.90
C PRO A 673 -30.46 -18.76 -17.76
N GLY A 674 -30.57 -19.90 -18.46
CA GLY A 674 -29.52 -20.40 -19.36
C GLY A 674 -29.56 -19.77 -20.76
N ALA A 675 -30.69 -19.17 -21.14
CA ALA A 675 -30.84 -18.52 -22.43
C ALA A 675 -29.87 -17.33 -22.60
N VAL A 676 -29.43 -17.10 -23.84
CA VAL A 676 -28.69 -15.91 -24.21
C VAL A 676 -29.57 -14.68 -23.98
N CYS A 677 -29.04 -13.68 -23.28
CA CYS A 677 -29.74 -12.42 -23.06
C CYS A 677 -29.57 -11.53 -24.30
N THR A 678 -30.66 -10.93 -24.79
CA THR A 678 -30.57 -9.89 -25.82
C THR A 678 -30.37 -8.52 -25.17
N ARG A 679 -29.85 -7.57 -25.92
CA ARG A 679 -29.72 -6.17 -25.47
C ARG A 679 -31.06 -5.59 -25.02
N ALA A 680 -32.13 -5.85 -25.76
CA ALA A 680 -33.48 -5.42 -25.43
C ALA A 680 -33.99 -6.06 -24.13
N ALA A 681 -33.73 -7.36 -23.92
CA ALA A 681 -34.08 -8.05 -22.68
C ALA A 681 -33.33 -7.45 -21.47
N PHE A 682 -32.02 -7.19 -21.60
CA PHE A 682 -31.23 -6.59 -20.53
C PHE A 682 -31.70 -5.18 -20.17
N ILE A 683 -32.00 -4.35 -21.16
CA ILE A 683 -32.57 -3.01 -20.94
C ILE A 683 -33.93 -3.08 -20.24
N LYS A 684 -34.79 -4.03 -20.63
CA LYS A 684 -36.07 -4.22 -19.96
C LYS A 684 -35.90 -4.60 -18.48
N MET A 685 -34.91 -5.43 -18.16
CA MET A 685 -34.56 -5.75 -16.77
C MET A 685 -34.08 -4.51 -16.01
N MET A 686 -33.19 -3.70 -16.60
CA MET A 686 -32.71 -2.46 -15.98
C MET A 686 -33.81 -1.42 -15.77
N TRP A 687 -34.72 -1.28 -16.74
CA TRP A 687 -35.88 -0.39 -16.65
C TRP A 687 -36.80 -0.83 -15.50
N ARG A 688 -37.10 -2.13 -15.40
CA ARG A 688 -37.89 -2.70 -14.30
C ARG A 688 -37.19 -2.52 -12.96
N TYR A 689 -35.89 -2.78 -12.90
CA TYR A 689 -35.05 -2.52 -11.72
C TYR A 689 -35.12 -1.06 -11.27
N SER A 690 -35.20 -0.13 -12.22
CA SER A 690 -35.29 1.32 -11.97
C SER A 690 -36.72 1.79 -11.64
N GLY A 691 -37.65 0.88 -11.34
CA GLY A 691 -39.04 1.21 -10.98
C GLY A 691 -39.98 1.39 -12.17
N SER A 692 -39.59 0.95 -13.37
CA SER A 692 -40.39 1.05 -14.60
C SER A 692 -40.89 2.47 -14.92
N PRO A 693 -40.01 3.49 -14.93
CA PRO A 693 -40.40 4.87 -15.16
C PRO A 693 -41.16 5.04 -16.49
N VAL A 694 -42.24 5.82 -16.44
CA VAL A 694 -43.03 6.14 -17.63
C VAL A 694 -42.31 7.21 -18.43
N VAL A 695 -42.07 6.91 -19.70
CA VAL A 695 -41.41 7.81 -20.64
C VAL A 695 -42.15 7.76 -21.97
N GLU A 696 -42.49 8.92 -22.49
CA GLU A 696 -43.14 9.02 -23.80
C GLU A 696 -42.14 8.71 -24.91
N GLY A 697 -42.59 8.17 -26.04
CA GLY A 697 -41.76 8.10 -27.23
C GLY A 697 -42.21 7.16 -28.34
N GLN A 698 -41.35 7.00 -29.34
CA GLN A 698 -41.66 6.24 -30.56
C GLN A 698 -41.48 4.73 -30.40
N TYR A 699 -40.71 4.28 -29.39
CA TYR A 699 -40.46 2.86 -29.10
C TYR A 699 -41.23 2.39 -27.86
N ASP A 700 -41.00 1.15 -27.41
CA ASP A 700 -41.51 0.69 -26.12
C ASP A 700 -40.90 1.48 -24.94
N SER A 701 -41.56 1.47 -23.78
CA SER A 701 -41.17 2.27 -22.62
C SER A 701 -39.75 2.00 -22.14
N ALA A 702 -39.28 0.75 -22.17
CA ALA A 702 -37.93 0.43 -21.71
C ALA A 702 -36.87 0.96 -22.69
N THR A 703 -37.12 0.81 -23.99
CA THR A 703 -36.26 1.37 -25.04
C THR A 703 -36.22 2.89 -24.99
N ASN A 704 -37.38 3.56 -24.91
CA ASN A 704 -37.43 5.02 -24.76
C ASN A 704 -36.70 5.47 -23.49
N TRP A 705 -36.81 4.72 -22.39
CA TRP A 705 -36.13 5.05 -21.14
C TRP A 705 -34.63 4.97 -21.31
N ALA A 706 -34.11 3.87 -21.87
CA ALA A 706 -32.68 3.69 -22.09
C ALA A 706 -32.07 4.75 -23.02
N LEU A 707 -32.82 5.18 -24.05
CA LEU A 707 -32.43 6.30 -24.91
C LEU A 707 -32.44 7.62 -24.13
N ASN A 708 -33.47 7.88 -23.31
CA ASN A 708 -33.58 9.10 -22.51
C ASN A 708 -32.47 9.23 -21.48
N VAL A 709 -32.08 8.14 -20.80
CA VAL A 709 -31.03 8.17 -19.78
C VAL A 709 -29.61 8.03 -20.35
N GLY A 710 -29.47 7.91 -21.68
CA GLY A 710 -28.19 7.89 -22.38
C GLY A 710 -27.42 6.57 -22.28
N ILE A 711 -28.09 5.45 -22.00
CA ILE A 711 -27.44 4.13 -21.93
C ILE A 711 -27.21 3.54 -23.33
N MET A 712 -28.11 3.85 -24.27
CA MET A 712 -28.04 3.41 -25.67
C MET A 712 -28.21 4.60 -26.62
N ASN A 713 -27.57 4.51 -27.80
CA ASN A 713 -27.64 5.54 -28.84
C ASN A 713 -28.52 5.12 -30.02
N THR A 714 -28.80 3.81 -30.15
CA THR A 714 -29.67 3.24 -31.20
C THR A 714 -30.37 1.98 -30.68
N VAL A 715 -31.45 1.59 -31.36
CA VAL A 715 -32.16 0.34 -31.10
C VAL A 715 -31.46 -0.79 -31.87
N ILE A 716 -30.94 -1.78 -31.14
CA ILE A 716 -30.35 -2.99 -31.73
C ILE A 716 -30.83 -4.19 -30.91
N ASP A 717 -31.58 -5.08 -31.54
CA ASP A 717 -31.96 -6.37 -30.96
C ASP A 717 -30.93 -7.42 -31.40
N SER A 718 -29.83 -7.49 -30.64
CA SER A 718 -28.79 -8.50 -30.79
C SER A 718 -28.55 -9.18 -29.44
N ASP A 719 -27.87 -10.32 -29.48
CA ASP A 719 -27.28 -10.92 -28.29
C ASP A 719 -26.40 -9.88 -27.57
N ILE A 720 -26.43 -9.89 -26.24
CA ILE A 720 -25.57 -9.03 -25.43
C ILE A 720 -24.33 -9.80 -25.00
N LEU A 721 -23.15 -9.24 -25.30
CA LEU A 721 -21.88 -9.78 -24.80
C LEU A 721 -21.67 -9.35 -23.35
N ARG A 722 -20.88 -10.12 -22.59
CA ARG A 722 -20.57 -9.80 -21.19
C ARG A 722 -19.95 -8.40 -21.03
N ARG A 723 -19.05 -8.01 -21.93
CA ARG A 723 -18.43 -6.67 -21.93
C ARG A 723 -19.45 -5.56 -22.14
N ASP A 724 -20.48 -5.81 -22.94
CA ASP A 724 -21.51 -4.82 -23.26
C ASP A 724 -22.47 -4.66 -22.08
N ALA A 725 -22.83 -5.75 -21.40
CA ALA A 725 -23.64 -5.71 -20.20
C ALA A 725 -23.02 -4.83 -19.10
N VAL A 726 -21.73 -5.02 -18.79
CA VAL A 726 -21.05 -4.17 -17.79
C VAL A 726 -20.85 -2.74 -18.26
N THR A 727 -20.63 -2.51 -19.56
CA THR A 727 -20.53 -1.15 -20.15
C THR A 727 -21.85 -0.40 -20.03
N ILE A 728 -22.98 -1.06 -20.27
CA ILE A 728 -24.33 -0.49 -20.12
C ILE A 728 -24.58 -0.11 -18.65
N LEU A 729 -24.23 -0.99 -17.70
CA LEU A 729 -24.34 -0.68 -16.26
C LEU A 729 -23.44 0.51 -15.89
N TYR A 730 -22.19 0.50 -16.33
CA TYR A 730 -21.23 1.58 -16.08
C TYR A 730 -21.79 2.94 -16.50
N ARG A 731 -22.28 3.05 -17.74
CA ARG A 731 -22.88 4.28 -18.26
C ARG A 731 -24.06 4.75 -17.43
N TYR A 732 -24.91 3.83 -16.96
CA TYR A 732 -26.06 4.22 -16.15
C TYR A 732 -25.64 4.85 -14.81
N PHE A 733 -24.63 4.29 -14.14
CA PHE A 733 -24.19 4.72 -12.81
C PHE A 733 -23.03 5.73 -12.80
N SER A 734 -22.37 5.95 -13.94
CA SER A 734 -21.26 6.92 -14.09
C SER A 734 -21.65 7.94 -15.16
N PRO A 735 -22.54 8.90 -14.82
CA PRO A 735 -23.12 9.83 -15.80
C PRO A 735 -22.09 10.70 -16.51
N PHE A 736 -20.96 10.99 -15.86
CA PHE A 736 -19.84 11.73 -16.43
C PHE A 736 -19.12 11.00 -17.58
N ASP A 737 -19.15 9.67 -17.61
CA ASP A 737 -18.51 8.87 -18.67
C ASP A 737 -19.48 8.46 -19.80
N LYS A 738 -20.71 9.01 -19.80
CA LYS A 738 -21.73 8.68 -20.82
C LYS A 738 -21.37 9.19 -22.21
N TYR A 739 -20.53 10.22 -22.31
CA TYR A 739 -20.31 10.97 -23.54
C TYR A 739 -18.84 10.94 -23.97
N ASN A 740 -18.57 10.63 -25.24
CA ASN A 740 -17.22 10.71 -25.82
C ASN A 740 -17.15 11.71 -26.98
N SER A 741 -15.94 11.92 -27.50
CA SER A 741 -15.69 12.84 -28.63
C SER A 741 -16.47 12.47 -29.90
N ASN A 742 -16.77 11.20 -30.14
CA ASN A 742 -17.60 10.79 -31.29
C ASN A 742 -19.08 11.15 -31.09
N ASP A 743 -19.58 11.14 -29.84
CA ASP A 743 -20.95 11.61 -29.54
C ASP A 743 -21.05 13.12 -29.75
N ALA A 744 -20.03 13.89 -29.35
CA ALA A 744 -19.93 15.33 -29.63
C ALA A 744 -19.85 15.63 -31.14
N ILE A 745 -19.06 14.85 -31.89
CA ILE A 745 -18.99 14.96 -33.36
C ILE A 745 -20.34 14.58 -34.00
N GLY A 746 -21.03 13.57 -33.48
CA GLY A 746 -22.36 13.16 -33.93
C GLY A 746 -23.40 14.27 -33.72
N LEU A 747 -23.39 14.90 -32.54
CA LEU A 747 -24.21 16.06 -32.21
C LEU A 747 -23.90 17.25 -33.12
N LEU A 748 -22.62 17.54 -33.37
CA LEU A 748 -22.18 18.59 -34.29
C LEU A 748 -22.64 18.32 -35.74
N ARG A 749 -22.59 17.06 -36.19
CA ARG A 749 -23.08 16.66 -37.53
C ARG A 749 -24.58 16.83 -37.66
N HIS A 750 -25.36 16.48 -36.64
CA HIS A 750 -26.80 16.75 -36.63
C HIS A 750 -27.09 18.25 -36.72
N VAL A 751 -26.41 19.07 -35.92
CA VAL A 751 -26.62 20.52 -35.91
C VAL A 751 -26.31 21.14 -37.29
N LEU A 752 -25.25 20.69 -37.94
CA LEU A 752 -24.85 21.21 -39.25
C LEU A 752 -25.71 20.67 -40.40
N PHE A 753 -26.19 19.43 -40.28
CA PHE A 753 -26.89 18.70 -41.35
C PHE A 753 -28.07 17.89 -40.76
N PRO A 754 -29.12 18.57 -40.26
CA PRO A 754 -30.16 17.94 -39.44
C PRO A 754 -31.02 16.92 -40.20
N ASN A 755 -31.16 17.09 -41.51
CA ASN A 755 -31.92 16.18 -42.37
C ASN A 755 -31.11 14.93 -42.75
N ASP A 756 -29.77 15.02 -42.76
CA ASP A 756 -28.88 13.93 -43.16
C ASP A 756 -28.41 13.09 -41.96
N TYR A 757 -28.42 13.68 -40.77
CA TYR A 757 -27.98 13.04 -39.52
C TYR A 757 -28.97 13.28 -38.39
N PRO A 758 -30.17 12.67 -38.38
CA PRO A 758 -31.17 12.89 -37.33
C PRO A 758 -30.67 12.51 -35.93
N LEU A 759 -30.93 13.37 -34.94
CA LEU A 759 -30.56 13.19 -33.54
C LEU A 759 -31.38 12.05 -32.93
N MET A 760 -30.70 10.99 -32.47
CA MET A 760 -31.33 9.89 -31.75
C MET A 760 -31.35 10.10 -30.23
N PHE A 761 -30.70 11.16 -29.73
CA PHE A 761 -30.67 11.50 -28.30
C PHE A 761 -31.85 12.39 -27.92
N ARG A 762 -32.55 12.03 -26.84
CA ARG A 762 -33.65 12.84 -26.27
C ARG A 762 -33.21 13.80 -25.15
N SER A 763 -31.92 13.78 -24.77
CA SER A 763 -31.33 14.63 -23.71
C SER A 763 -30.43 15.74 -24.29
N GLY A 764 -30.88 16.43 -25.34
CA GLY A 764 -30.02 17.30 -26.15
C GLY A 764 -29.75 18.71 -25.63
N ASP A 765 -30.39 19.13 -24.54
CA ASP A 765 -30.24 20.45 -23.92
C ASP A 765 -29.22 20.37 -22.78
N PHE A 766 -27.94 20.25 -23.13
CA PHE A 766 -26.82 20.06 -22.23
C PHE A 766 -26.45 21.33 -21.46
N ASP A 767 -26.77 22.51 -22.00
CA ASP A 767 -26.57 23.79 -21.31
C ASP A 767 -27.83 24.31 -20.57
N LYS A 768 -28.90 23.50 -20.53
CA LYS A 768 -30.17 23.75 -19.83
C LYS A 768 -30.89 25.03 -20.27
N ASN A 769 -30.72 25.44 -21.53
CA ASN A 769 -31.34 26.65 -22.08
C ASN A 769 -32.76 26.42 -22.63
N GLY A 770 -33.23 25.17 -22.66
CA GLY A 770 -34.54 24.75 -23.16
C GLY A 770 -34.58 24.48 -24.67
N VAL A 771 -33.43 24.54 -25.37
CA VAL A 771 -33.31 24.44 -26.82
C VAL A 771 -32.06 23.66 -27.20
N THR A 772 -32.24 22.45 -27.73
CA THR A 772 -31.15 21.66 -28.35
C THR A 772 -30.60 22.38 -29.59
N ASP A 773 -29.43 23.00 -29.48
CA ASP A 773 -28.76 23.72 -30.57
C ASP A 773 -27.22 23.53 -30.59
N SER A 774 -26.53 24.33 -31.39
CA SER A 774 -25.06 24.28 -31.53
C SER A 774 -24.30 24.50 -30.22
N ARG A 775 -24.89 25.18 -29.24
CA ARG A 775 -24.28 25.48 -27.94
C ARG A 775 -24.19 24.24 -27.08
N ASP A 776 -25.15 23.33 -27.19
CA ASP A 776 -25.12 22.02 -26.54
C ASP A 776 -23.99 21.15 -27.08
N ALA A 777 -23.70 21.23 -28.39
CA ALA A 777 -22.55 20.55 -28.98
C ALA A 777 -21.22 21.11 -28.48
N VAL A 778 -21.12 22.43 -28.35
CA VAL A 778 -19.94 23.09 -27.81
C VAL A 778 -19.79 22.82 -26.30
N TYR A 779 -20.90 22.81 -25.56
CA TYR A 779 -20.91 22.50 -24.13
C TYR A 779 -20.49 21.05 -23.90
N LEU A 780 -21.03 20.11 -24.67
CA LEU A 780 -20.62 18.70 -24.62
C LEU A 780 -19.15 18.51 -25.01
N LEU A 781 -18.65 19.23 -26.01
CA LEU A 781 -17.23 19.20 -26.38
C LEU A 781 -16.35 19.76 -25.25
N ARG A 782 -16.78 20.84 -24.59
CA ARG A 782 -16.09 21.43 -23.45
C ARG A 782 -16.14 20.53 -22.22
N HIS A 783 -17.25 19.87 -21.96
CA HIS A 783 -17.39 18.86 -20.92
C HIS A 783 -16.43 17.68 -21.15
N VAL A 784 -16.35 17.17 -22.38
CA VAL A 784 -15.42 16.08 -22.73
C VAL A 784 -13.95 16.49 -22.54
N LEU A 785 -13.61 17.76 -22.77
CA LEU A 785 -12.24 18.27 -22.63
C LEU A 785 -11.91 18.76 -21.20
N TYR A 786 -12.91 19.26 -20.48
CA TYR A 786 -12.81 19.94 -19.18
C TYR A 786 -14.05 19.60 -18.32
N PRO A 787 -14.18 18.36 -17.83
CA PRO A 787 -15.41 17.88 -17.22
C PRO A 787 -15.77 18.58 -15.90
N GLU A 788 -14.78 19.08 -15.16
CA GLU A 788 -15.00 19.79 -13.89
C GLU A 788 -15.50 21.24 -14.09
N ASP A 789 -15.07 21.89 -15.17
CA ASP A 789 -15.47 23.27 -15.48
C ASP A 789 -16.84 23.36 -16.16
N TYR A 790 -17.31 22.24 -16.73
CA TYR A 790 -18.56 22.17 -17.50
C TYR A 790 -19.38 20.94 -17.10
N PRO A 791 -19.86 20.83 -15.84
CA PRO A 791 -20.61 19.67 -15.38
C PRO A 791 -21.96 19.54 -16.12
N ILE A 792 -22.37 18.29 -16.35
CA ILE A 792 -23.71 17.93 -16.82
C ILE A 792 -24.45 17.34 -15.61
N ASP A 793 -25.57 17.95 -15.24
CA ASP A 793 -26.35 17.65 -14.03
C ASP A 793 -27.69 16.99 -14.37
#